data_AF-K8AIU7-F1
#
_entry.id   AF-K8AIU7-F1
#
_cell.length_a   1.000
_cell.length_b   1.000
_cell.length_c   1.000
_cell.angle_alpha   90.00
_cell.angle_beta   90.00
_cell.angle_gamma   90.00
#
_symmetry.space_group_name_H-M   'P 1'
#
loop_
_entity.id
_entity.type
_entity.pdbx_description
1 polymer ?
#
loop_
_entity_poly.entity_id
_entity_poly.type
_entity_poly.pdbx_seq_one_letter_code
_entity_poly.pdbx_strand_id
1 'polypeptide(L)'
;MKIVKPLRLSVLNRPFRWEGKNYLGVSVIALADMGPSPKLRPEVELWQLAAGELQTSGGIIDMAIPKVRAEFLATGHAYTHHQQEKTACAVRIDVENLSKTLAVFGDRYWAGSKMTMPRPFDEMRLDWSRAYGGEGYEENPHGVGFRPEIHQGHEFRRLPNIEPFEGRMISPKQKPEPASFGPLDILWPRRFGRMGKKYDASWLQNDFPGFAKDIDWKVFNAASPDQWWQDRDTLPPQAKWRIWNMHPEKPLQEGSLPPWQARCFINRLRGDETLFEEVALRATTVWFFPHLEQMMLIWQGHIRVNEDDAADVLQLLPAMEKVGASRSVNHYRKVLAQRMDKEKGALFAFREKDLVPEDAIGPWIDSEVEESASPMRDNMNNRASQLREQHRARIEASGGDVNDLLGDFEEPAMPKLDELPEFIEKMEKQAAEMQAKAEARKREMEARFPQGNSEDNQPRGPEAMHRMQEMLYRNRDSLGEKKLAQSRDALHQMYLMSVQHQPPARRLKGDLAQIIRQRAERTLAQGGDFSGIDLTGVDFSGMDLRGANFSKALLECADLSHCQLDGANFRGAMLARAELHHTSLRECNFEVQACRWPSAAIAILAAHVLKTRSCRRPCWMTACSMTPRWKGCCSGKPGLPAAGSIGRCSIAAFFLS
;
A
#
# COMPACT_ATOMS: atom_id res chain seq x y z
N MET A 1 -12.45 -16.93 2.55
CA MET A 1 -11.62 -17.11 1.33
C MET A 1 -10.69 -15.92 1.10
N LYS A 2 -9.37 -16.12 0.98
CA LYS A 2 -8.39 -15.08 0.62
C LYS A 2 -8.05 -15.15 -0.88
N ILE A 3 -8.22 -14.05 -1.60
CA ILE A 3 -7.93 -13.99 -3.04
C ILE A 3 -6.49 -13.49 -3.24
N VAL A 4 -5.67 -14.28 -3.92
CA VAL A 4 -4.28 -13.97 -4.26
C VAL A 4 -4.19 -13.82 -5.76
N LYS A 5 -4.11 -12.59 -6.28
CA LYS A 5 -4.26 -12.32 -7.71
C LYS A 5 -3.22 -11.32 -8.22
N PRO A 6 -2.96 -11.26 -9.54
CA PRO A 6 -2.21 -10.14 -10.14
C PRO A 6 -3.05 -8.84 -10.11
N LEU A 7 -2.41 -7.71 -10.41
CA LEU A 7 -3.03 -6.37 -10.42
C LEU A 7 -3.87 -6.13 -11.69
N ARG A 8 -3.64 -6.92 -12.76
CA ARG A 8 -4.34 -6.81 -14.05
C ARG A 8 -5.53 -7.75 -14.24
N LEU A 9 -5.81 -8.65 -13.29
CA LEU A 9 -6.99 -9.53 -13.34
C LEU A 9 -7.96 -9.21 -12.20
N SER A 10 -9.24 -9.21 -12.53
CA SER A 10 -10.31 -9.20 -11.53
C SER A 10 -10.95 -10.58 -11.41
N VAL A 11 -11.54 -10.85 -10.24
CA VAL A 11 -12.22 -12.11 -9.97
C VAL A 11 -13.54 -11.87 -9.27
N LEU A 12 -14.58 -12.48 -9.81
CA LEU A 12 -15.86 -12.66 -9.13
C LEU A 12 -16.00 -14.13 -8.75
N ASN A 13 -16.57 -14.37 -7.57
CA ASN A 13 -16.87 -15.71 -7.11
C ASN A 13 -18.26 -15.72 -6.46
N ARG A 14 -18.99 -16.81 -6.66
CA ARG A 14 -20.33 -16.98 -6.11
C ARG A 14 -20.57 -18.45 -5.79
N PRO A 15 -20.79 -18.81 -4.53
CA PRO A 15 -21.26 -20.13 -4.21
C PRO A 15 -22.73 -20.28 -4.63
N PHE A 16 -23.09 -21.47 -5.10
CA PHE A 16 -24.46 -21.80 -5.46
C PHE A 16 -24.73 -23.29 -5.24
N ARG A 17 -26.00 -23.61 -4.97
CA ARG A 17 -26.46 -24.98 -4.76
C ARG A 17 -27.34 -25.42 -5.91
N TRP A 18 -27.12 -26.65 -6.37
CA TRP A 18 -27.93 -27.28 -7.40
C TRP A 18 -27.98 -28.80 -7.19
N GLU A 19 -29.18 -29.37 -7.24
CA GLU A 19 -29.43 -30.81 -6.98
C GLU A 19 -28.77 -31.34 -5.71
N GLY A 20 -28.96 -30.63 -4.59
CA GLY A 20 -28.37 -30.98 -3.30
C GLY A 20 -26.84 -30.93 -3.21
N LYS A 21 -26.14 -30.36 -4.21
CA LYS A 21 -24.68 -30.22 -4.23
C LYS A 21 -24.28 -28.74 -4.20
N ASN A 22 -23.20 -28.44 -3.50
CA ASN A 22 -22.64 -27.10 -3.39
C ASN A 22 -21.53 -26.91 -4.44
N TYR A 23 -21.53 -25.76 -5.08
CA TYR A 23 -20.58 -25.37 -6.10
C TYR A 23 -20.05 -23.97 -5.83
N LEU A 24 -18.80 -23.73 -6.16
CA LEU A 24 -18.22 -22.41 -6.24
C LEU A 24 -18.08 -22.03 -7.72
N GLY A 25 -18.86 -21.07 -8.17
CA GLY A 25 -18.69 -20.45 -9.47
C GLY A 25 -17.63 -19.35 -9.40
N VAL A 26 -16.79 -19.29 -10.43
CA VAL A 26 -15.66 -18.35 -10.52
C VAL A 26 -15.66 -17.70 -11.89
N SER A 27 -15.44 -16.39 -11.92
CA SER A 27 -15.23 -15.61 -13.15
C SER A 27 -13.94 -14.81 -13.03
N VAL A 28 -13.02 -15.06 -13.95
CA VAL A 28 -11.81 -14.25 -14.11
C VAL A 28 -12.08 -13.24 -15.23
N ILE A 29 -11.81 -11.97 -14.96
CA ILE A 29 -12.10 -10.87 -15.86
C ILE A 29 -10.80 -10.13 -16.16
N ALA A 30 -10.57 -9.83 -17.43
CA ALA A 30 -9.43 -9.06 -17.89
C ALA A 30 -9.90 -7.92 -18.80
N LEU A 31 -9.38 -6.71 -18.56
CA LEU A 31 -9.52 -5.59 -19.48
C LEU A 31 -8.28 -5.55 -20.39
N ALA A 32 -8.48 -5.35 -21.68
CA ALA A 32 -7.42 -5.32 -22.67
C ALA A 32 -7.66 -4.30 -23.77
N ASP A 33 -6.58 -3.82 -24.38
CA ASP A 33 -6.65 -2.94 -25.55
C ASP A 33 -7.02 -3.72 -26.82
N MET A 34 -7.72 -3.09 -27.76
CA MET A 34 -8.15 -3.66 -29.05
C MET A 34 -7.08 -3.56 -30.16
N GLY A 35 -5.84 -3.20 -29.81
CA GLY A 35 -4.73 -3.06 -30.77
C GLY A 35 -4.24 -4.39 -31.37
N PRO A 36 -3.28 -4.34 -32.31
CA PRO A 36 -2.74 -5.54 -32.98
C PRO A 36 -1.96 -6.46 -32.03
N SER A 37 -1.46 -5.92 -30.91
CA SER A 37 -0.85 -6.68 -29.82
C SER A 37 -1.54 -6.26 -28.51
N PRO A 38 -2.69 -6.88 -28.18
CA PRO A 38 -3.46 -6.54 -26.99
C PRO A 38 -2.61 -6.61 -25.73
N LYS A 39 -2.71 -5.58 -24.89
CA LYS A 39 -2.08 -5.55 -23.56
C LYS A 39 -3.16 -5.53 -22.49
N LEU A 40 -2.89 -6.18 -21.37
CA LEU A 40 -3.75 -6.19 -20.21
C LEU A 40 -3.64 -4.84 -19.49
N ARG A 41 -4.82 -4.26 -19.25
CA ARG A 41 -5.00 -3.03 -18.49
C ARG A 41 -5.22 -3.37 -17.01
N PRO A 42 -4.83 -2.49 -16.08
CA PRO A 42 -4.99 -2.77 -14.66
C PRO A 42 -6.44 -2.83 -14.18
N GLU A 43 -6.67 -3.61 -13.13
CA GLU A 43 -8.01 -3.86 -12.60
C GLU A 43 -8.73 -2.58 -12.18
N VAL A 44 -8.00 -1.57 -11.70
CA VAL A 44 -8.61 -0.29 -11.30
C VAL A 44 -9.30 0.37 -12.49
N GLU A 45 -8.70 0.36 -13.67
CA GLU A 45 -9.34 0.88 -14.89
C GLU A 45 -10.54 0.04 -15.31
N LEU A 46 -10.49 -1.28 -15.15
CA LEU A 46 -11.62 -2.16 -15.41
C LEU A 46 -12.85 -1.73 -14.61
N TRP A 47 -12.70 -1.49 -13.31
CA TRP A 47 -13.82 -1.07 -12.47
C TRP A 47 -14.27 0.36 -12.74
N GLN A 48 -13.35 1.28 -13.08
CA GLN A 48 -13.70 2.64 -13.51
C GLN A 48 -14.51 2.62 -14.80
N LEU A 49 -14.07 1.83 -15.78
CA LEU A 49 -14.79 1.61 -17.03
C LEU A 49 -16.17 1.00 -16.77
N ALA A 50 -16.26 -0.02 -15.93
CA ALA A 50 -17.54 -0.67 -15.62
C ALA A 50 -18.53 0.32 -14.96
N ALA A 51 -18.06 1.12 -14.00
CA ALA A 51 -18.89 2.13 -13.34
C ALA A 51 -19.34 3.25 -14.30
N GLY A 52 -18.48 3.66 -15.24
CA GLY A 52 -18.79 4.70 -16.23
C GLY A 52 -19.71 4.21 -17.36
N GLU A 53 -19.44 3.04 -17.92
CA GLU A 53 -20.04 2.58 -19.17
C GLU A 53 -21.26 1.67 -18.96
N LEU A 54 -21.31 0.89 -17.87
CA LEU A 54 -22.29 -0.18 -17.66
C LEU A 54 -23.51 0.23 -16.80
N GLN A 55 -23.85 1.52 -16.81
CA GLN A 55 -24.96 2.05 -16.02
C GLN A 55 -26.30 1.38 -16.36
N THR A 56 -26.53 1.05 -17.64
CA THR A 56 -27.76 0.43 -18.11
C THR A 56 -27.88 -1.06 -17.79
N SER A 57 -26.79 -1.72 -17.38
CA SER A 57 -26.81 -3.09 -16.85
C SER A 57 -26.89 -3.14 -15.33
N GLY A 58 -27.15 -2.01 -14.66
CA GLY A 58 -27.09 -1.89 -13.21
C GLY A 58 -25.68 -2.04 -12.64
N GLY A 59 -24.63 -1.84 -13.45
CA GLY A 59 -23.23 -2.03 -13.06
C GLY A 59 -22.81 -3.50 -12.92
N ILE A 60 -23.68 -4.45 -13.30
CA ILE A 60 -23.37 -5.88 -13.21
C ILE A 60 -22.59 -6.29 -14.46
N ILE A 61 -21.36 -6.76 -14.25
CA ILE A 61 -20.50 -7.32 -15.31
C ILE A 61 -20.83 -8.79 -15.54
N ASP A 62 -20.87 -9.57 -14.45
CA ASP A 62 -21.08 -11.01 -14.47
C ASP A 62 -21.61 -11.51 -13.13
N MET A 63 -22.26 -12.68 -13.10
CA MET A 63 -22.85 -13.25 -11.89
C MET A 63 -22.01 -14.36 -11.24
N ALA A 64 -20.84 -14.66 -11.81
CA ALA A 64 -19.99 -15.78 -11.41
C ALA A 64 -20.69 -17.14 -11.44
N ILE A 65 -21.67 -17.30 -12.33
CA ILE A 65 -22.38 -18.56 -12.56
C ILE A 65 -22.11 -18.99 -14.02
N PRO A 66 -21.77 -20.26 -14.26
CA PRO A 66 -21.39 -20.73 -15.60
C PRO A 66 -22.45 -20.47 -16.67
N LYS A 67 -22.08 -19.73 -17.72
CA LYS A 67 -22.88 -19.55 -18.93
C LYS A 67 -22.86 -20.79 -19.81
N VAL A 68 -23.98 -21.12 -20.45
CA VAL A 68 -24.10 -22.30 -21.33
C VAL A 68 -23.44 -22.07 -22.69
N ARG A 69 -23.56 -20.84 -23.21
CA ARG A 69 -23.04 -20.46 -24.52
C ARG A 69 -21.95 -19.41 -24.38
N ALA A 70 -21.03 -19.42 -25.33
CA ALA A 70 -20.19 -18.26 -25.55
C ALA A 70 -21.02 -17.12 -26.16
N GLU A 71 -20.71 -15.89 -25.80
CA GLU A 71 -21.44 -14.70 -26.24
C GLU A 71 -20.52 -13.49 -26.46
N PHE A 72 -20.97 -12.52 -27.25
CA PHE A 72 -20.35 -11.21 -27.29
C PHE A 72 -21.32 -10.12 -26.87
N LEU A 73 -20.80 -9.06 -26.29
CA LEU A 73 -21.52 -7.84 -25.89
C LEU A 73 -20.79 -6.62 -26.45
N ALA A 74 -21.49 -5.51 -26.57
CA ALA A 74 -20.84 -4.23 -26.81
C ALA A 74 -21.57 -3.07 -26.14
N THR A 75 -20.79 -2.10 -25.72
CA THR A 75 -21.27 -0.84 -25.15
C THR A 75 -20.50 0.31 -25.78
N GLY A 76 -21.20 1.34 -26.24
CA GLY A 76 -20.57 2.48 -26.86
C GLY A 76 -21.58 3.36 -27.57
N HIS A 77 -21.14 4.00 -28.66
CA HIS A 77 -21.95 4.95 -29.41
C HIS A 77 -21.96 4.58 -30.89
N ALA A 78 -22.97 5.06 -31.59
CA ALA A 78 -23.02 5.12 -33.04
C ALA A 78 -22.52 6.49 -33.48
N TYR A 79 -21.62 6.53 -34.46
CA TYR A 79 -21.08 7.78 -35.00
C TYR A 79 -21.48 7.95 -36.46
N THR A 80 -21.97 9.13 -36.82
CA THR A 80 -22.23 9.49 -38.22
C THR A 80 -21.11 10.36 -38.80
N HIS A 81 -20.06 10.67 -38.03
CA HIS A 81 -18.95 11.53 -38.47
C HIS A 81 -18.34 11.11 -39.82
N HIS A 82 -18.30 9.80 -40.10
CA HIS A 82 -17.79 9.24 -41.35
C HIS A 82 -18.83 9.08 -42.47
N GLN A 83 -20.11 9.30 -42.18
CA GLN A 83 -21.21 9.12 -43.12
C GLN A 83 -21.45 10.40 -43.93
N GLN A 84 -21.88 10.25 -45.19
CA GLN A 84 -22.36 11.38 -45.98
C GLN A 84 -23.69 11.92 -45.43
N GLU A 85 -24.59 11.01 -45.06
CA GLU A 85 -25.86 11.35 -44.43
C GLU A 85 -25.71 11.31 -42.89
N LYS A 86 -25.90 12.46 -42.23
CA LYS A 86 -25.72 12.60 -40.76
C LYS A 86 -26.96 12.21 -39.94
N THR A 87 -28.02 11.73 -40.60
CA THR A 87 -29.33 11.44 -39.99
C THR A 87 -29.47 9.98 -39.55
N ALA A 88 -28.66 9.08 -40.10
CA ALA A 88 -28.72 7.65 -39.84
C ALA A 88 -27.37 6.96 -40.10
N CYS A 89 -27.10 5.87 -39.38
CA CYS A 89 -26.00 4.95 -39.69
C CYS A 89 -26.35 3.52 -39.31
N ALA A 90 -25.70 2.56 -39.97
CA ALA A 90 -25.76 1.15 -39.58
C ALA A 90 -24.54 0.85 -38.70
N VAL A 91 -24.78 0.28 -37.52
CA VAL A 91 -23.74 -0.20 -36.63
C VAL A 91 -23.71 -1.71 -36.71
N ARG A 92 -22.52 -2.28 -36.90
CA ARG A 92 -22.35 -3.72 -37.09
C ARG A 92 -21.17 -4.22 -36.27
N ILE A 93 -21.31 -5.43 -35.74
CA ILE A 93 -20.23 -6.18 -35.12
C ILE A 93 -20.24 -7.58 -35.72
N ASP A 94 -19.09 -7.97 -36.27
CA ASP A 94 -18.82 -9.34 -36.72
C ASP A 94 -17.76 -9.94 -35.83
N VAL A 95 -17.98 -11.17 -35.35
CA VAL A 95 -16.98 -11.99 -34.67
C VAL A 95 -17.03 -13.39 -35.30
N GLU A 96 -16.03 -13.71 -36.12
CA GLU A 96 -16.00 -14.91 -36.97
C GLU A 96 -17.28 -15.07 -37.81
N ASN A 97 -18.10 -16.09 -37.52
CA ASN A 97 -19.33 -16.43 -38.22
C ASN A 97 -20.58 -15.74 -37.65
N LEU A 98 -20.44 -14.99 -36.55
CA LEU A 98 -21.54 -14.35 -35.84
C LEU A 98 -21.57 -12.86 -36.19
N SER A 99 -22.73 -12.35 -36.57
CA SER A 99 -22.90 -10.96 -37.00
C SER A 99 -24.18 -10.38 -36.45
N LYS A 100 -24.10 -9.16 -35.92
CA LYS A 100 -25.27 -8.37 -35.53
C LYS A 100 -25.17 -6.97 -36.07
N THR A 101 -26.24 -6.52 -36.71
CA THR A 101 -26.37 -5.19 -37.29
C THR A 101 -27.60 -4.49 -36.70
N LEU A 102 -27.41 -3.24 -36.27
CA LEU A 102 -28.48 -2.35 -35.80
C LEU A 102 -28.55 -1.12 -36.72
N ALA A 103 -29.77 -0.68 -36.99
CA ALA A 103 -30.01 0.58 -37.68
C ALA A 103 -30.20 1.69 -36.62
N VAL A 104 -29.43 2.76 -36.75
CA VAL A 104 -29.45 3.89 -35.81
C VAL A 104 -29.90 5.14 -36.54
N PHE A 105 -30.92 5.80 -36.00
CA PHE A 105 -31.51 7.00 -36.56
C PHE A 105 -31.48 8.14 -35.53
N GLY A 106 -31.29 9.37 -36.01
CA GLY A 106 -31.52 10.55 -35.21
C GLY A 106 -32.98 10.68 -34.79
N ASP A 107 -33.27 11.61 -33.89
CA ASP A 107 -34.60 11.70 -33.28
C ASP A 107 -35.72 11.86 -34.32
N ARG A 108 -36.74 11.01 -34.18
CA ARG A 108 -37.89 10.91 -35.08
C ARG A 108 -39.17 10.58 -34.32
N TYR A 109 -40.30 10.93 -34.91
CA TYR A 109 -41.62 10.85 -34.30
C TYR A 109 -42.66 10.36 -35.31
N TRP A 110 -43.77 9.85 -34.80
CA TRP A 110 -44.99 9.64 -35.58
C TRP A 110 -45.79 10.94 -35.66
N ALA A 111 -45.97 11.46 -36.88
CA ALA A 111 -46.95 12.49 -37.20
C ALA A 111 -48.19 11.80 -37.79
N GLY A 112 -49.11 11.37 -36.91
CA GLY A 112 -50.20 10.47 -37.28
C GLY A 112 -49.65 9.09 -37.68
N SER A 113 -49.89 8.67 -38.93
CA SER A 113 -49.39 7.40 -39.48
C SER A 113 -48.09 7.54 -40.29
N LYS A 114 -47.52 8.76 -40.39
CA LYS A 114 -46.29 9.03 -41.15
C LYS A 114 -45.12 9.25 -40.21
N MET A 115 -43.95 8.74 -40.58
CA MET A 115 -42.69 8.98 -39.86
C MET A 115 -42.11 10.34 -40.27
N THR A 116 -41.64 11.12 -39.30
CA THR A 116 -40.84 12.32 -39.60
C THR A 116 -39.46 11.94 -40.12
N MET A 117 -38.82 12.85 -40.86
CA MET A 117 -37.41 12.70 -41.22
C MET A 117 -36.53 12.68 -39.94
N PRO A 118 -35.53 11.79 -39.85
CA PRO A 118 -34.63 11.77 -38.71
C PRO A 118 -33.79 13.04 -38.64
N ARG A 119 -33.60 13.58 -37.44
CA ARG A 119 -32.69 14.72 -37.22
C ARG A 119 -31.22 14.28 -37.40
N PRO A 120 -30.30 15.18 -37.79
CA PRO A 120 -28.88 14.85 -37.80
C PRO A 120 -28.35 14.63 -36.38
N PHE A 121 -27.37 13.74 -36.22
CA PHE A 121 -26.66 13.49 -34.95
C PHE A 121 -25.20 13.13 -35.23
N ASP A 122 -24.26 13.62 -34.44
CA ASP A 122 -22.84 13.27 -34.59
C ASP A 122 -22.51 11.94 -33.88
N GLU A 123 -23.02 11.80 -32.65
CA GLU A 123 -22.88 10.59 -31.83
C GLU A 123 -24.21 10.22 -31.16
N MET A 124 -24.41 8.93 -30.92
CA MET A 124 -25.60 8.44 -30.23
C MET A 124 -25.30 7.20 -29.40
N ARG A 125 -25.62 7.23 -28.12
CA ARG A 125 -25.44 6.10 -27.20
C ARG A 125 -26.21 4.86 -27.68
N LEU A 126 -25.55 3.71 -27.65
CA LEU A 126 -26.13 2.41 -27.99
C LEU A 126 -26.52 1.66 -26.72
N ASP A 127 -27.71 1.92 -26.22
CA ASP A 127 -28.25 1.26 -25.03
C ASP A 127 -29.77 1.02 -25.12
N TRP A 128 -30.32 0.36 -24.10
CA TRP A 128 -31.72 0.00 -24.06
C TRP A 128 -32.68 1.20 -23.97
N SER A 129 -32.23 2.36 -23.49
CA SER A 129 -33.08 3.56 -23.37
C SER A 129 -33.51 4.13 -24.72
N ARG A 130 -32.77 3.80 -25.78
CA ARG A 130 -33.01 4.26 -27.16
C ARG A 130 -33.58 3.18 -28.08
N ALA A 131 -33.72 1.96 -27.59
CA ALA A 131 -34.39 0.86 -28.27
C ALA A 131 -35.90 0.90 -28.02
N TYR A 132 -36.66 0.11 -28.79
CA TYR A 132 -38.11 0.02 -28.61
C TYR A 132 -38.46 -0.41 -27.17
N GLY A 133 -39.45 0.25 -26.57
CA GLY A 133 -39.90 -0.06 -25.22
C GLY A 133 -40.50 1.15 -24.52
N GLY A 134 -40.42 1.16 -23.19
CA GLY A 134 -40.88 2.24 -22.33
C GLY A 134 -41.83 1.76 -21.25
N GLU A 135 -42.38 2.72 -20.49
CA GLU A 135 -43.21 2.42 -19.33
C GLU A 135 -44.37 1.47 -19.66
N GLY A 136 -44.45 0.36 -18.92
CA GLY A 136 -45.44 -0.70 -19.13
C GLY A 136 -45.09 -1.73 -20.21
N TYR A 137 -43.88 -1.69 -20.78
CA TYR A 137 -43.36 -2.74 -21.66
C TYR A 137 -42.29 -3.57 -20.93
N GLU A 138 -42.65 -4.77 -20.48
CA GLU A 138 -41.82 -5.59 -19.58
C GLU A 138 -40.46 -6.01 -20.18
N GLU A 139 -40.38 -6.14 -21.51
CA GLU A 139 -39.16 -6.56 -22.21
C GLU A 139 -38.10 -5.46 -22.34
N ASN A 140 -38.50 -4.20 -22.18
CA ASN A 140 -37.58 -3.06 -22.09
C ASN A 140 -38.31 -1.86 -21.46
N PRO A 141 -38.40 -1.79 -20.13
CA PRO A 141 -39.11 -0.72 -19.44
C PRO A 141 -38.46 0.66 -19.62
N HIS A 142 -37.18 0.70 -19.95
CA HIS A 142 -36.39 1.93 -20.10
C HIS A 142 -36.42 2.50 -21.51
N GLY A 143 -36.93 1.74 -22.49
CA GLY A 143 -36.91 2.12 -23.90
C GLY A 143 -37.88 3.25 -24.27
N VAL A 144 -38.01 3.46 -25.58
CA VAL A 144 -38.85 4.52 -26.15
C VAL A 144 -39.79 3.97 -27.21
N GLY A 145 -40.93 4.65 -27.36
CA GLY A 145 -41.86 4.40 -28.45
C GLY A 145 -42.92 3.32 -28.21
N PHE A 146 -43.08 2.78 -26.99
CA PHE A 146 -44.24 1.95 -26.63
C PHE A 146 -45.50 2.80 -26.37
N ARG A 147 -45.39 3.80 -25.50
CA ARG A 147 -46.47 4.74 -25.17
C ARG A 147 -46.34 6.06 -25.92
N PRO A 148 -47.46 6.73 -26.23
CA PRO A 148 -47.45 8.12 -26.68
C PRO A 148 -47.07 9.06 -25.53
N GLU A 149 -46.39 10.15 -25.87
CA GLU A 149 -46.03 11.24 -24.97
C GLU A 149 -46.94 12.44 -25.27
N ILE A 150 -47.38 13.15 -24.23
CA ILE A 150 -48.20 14.35 -24.36
C ILE A 150 -47.31 15.57 -24.13
N HIS A 151 -47.23 16.45 -25.11
CA HIS A 151 -46.51 17.72 -24.98
C HIS A 151 -47.38 18.86 -25.48
N GLN A 152 -47.57 19.89 -24.66
CA GLN A 152 -48.40 21.05 -24.96
C GLN A 152 -49.82 20.69 -25.48
N GLY A 153 -50.41 19.62 -24.94
CA GLY A 153 -51.75 19.15 -25.34
C GLY A 153 -51.80 18.35 -26.64
N HIS A 154 -50.67 18.13 -27.32
CA HIS A 154 -50.57 17.28 -28.49
C HIS A 154 -49.95 15.93 -28.14
N GLU A 155 -50.60 14.85 -28.58
CA GLU A 155 -50.10 13.49 -28.48
C GLU A 155 -49.10 13.24 -29.61
N PHE A 156 -47.85 12.96 -29.27
CA PHE A 156 -46.87 12.46 -30.23
C PHE A 156 -46.26 11.17 -29.72
N ARG A 157 -45.87 10.29 -30.64
CA ARG A 157 -45.18 9.04 -30.28
C ARG A 157 -43.79 9.07 -30.85
N ARG A 158 -42.79 9.06 -29.96
CA ARG A 158 -41.39 8.98 -30.37
C ARG A 158 -41.11 7.62 -30.99
N LEU A 159 -40.27 7.61 -32.01
CA LEU A 159 -39.75 6.39 -32.62
C LEU A 159 -38.43 6.03 -31.93
N PRO A 160 -38.14 4.73 -31.73
CA PRO A 160 -36.85 4.34 -31.20
C PRO A 160 -35.73 4.76 -32.16
N ASN A 161 -34.61 5.16 -31.58
CA ASN A 161 -33.43 5.50 -32.36
C ASN A 161 -32.71 4.23 -32.82
N ILE A 162 -32.73 3.18 -32.00
CA ILE A 162 -32.08 1.90 -32.27
C ILE A 162 -33.15 0.90 -32.69
N GLU A 163 -33.00 0.38 -33.91
CA GLU A 163 -33.88 -0.63 -34.46
C GLU A 163 -33.08 -1.84 -34.95
N PRO A 164 -33.69 -3.05 -34.94
CA PRO A 164 -33.12 -4.16 -35.66
C PRO A 164 -32.99 -3.82 -37.15
N PHE A 165 -31.93 -4.30 -37.80
CA PHE A 165 -31.70 -4.02 -39.22
C PHE A 165 -32.81 -4.63 -40.09
N GLU A 166 -33.28 -5.82 -39.72
CA GLU A 166 -34.46 -6.48 -40.29
C GLU A 166 -35.69 -6.22 -39.42
N GLY A 167 -36.87 -6.10 -40.04
CA GLY A 167 -38.11 -5.89 -39.27
C GLY A 167 -38.30 -4.49 -38.70
N ARG A 168 -37.71 -3.47 -39.34
CA ARG A 168 -37.85 -2.04 -39.00
C ARG A 168 -39.30 -1.61 -38.83
N MET A 169 -39.50 -0.56 -38.04
CA MET A 169 -40.83 -0.02 -37.78
C MET A 169 -41.42 0.67 -39.02
N ILE A 170 -42.56 0.17 -39.48
CA ILE A 170 -43.33 0.76 -40.59
C ILE A 170 -44.70 1.31 -40.16
N SER A 171 -45.16 0.98 -38.96
CA SER A 171 -46.47 1.39 -38.44
C SER A 171 -46.41 1.72 -36.95
N PRO A 172 -47.17 2.72 -36.46
CA PRO A 172 -47.28 3.00 -35.03
C PRO A 172 -47.83 1.80 -34.23
N LYS A 173 -48.63 0.92 -34.84
CA LYS A 173 -49.21 -0.22 -34.14
C LYS A 173 -48.25 -1.40 -33.98
N GLN A 174 -47.12 -1.38 -34.70
CA GLN A 174 -46.11 -2.42 -34.64
C GLN A 174 -45.44 -2.44 -33.26
N LYS A 175 -45.17 -3.64 -32.76
CA LYS A 175 -44.42 -3.88 -31.53
C LYS A 175 -43.18 -4.70 -31.89
N PRO A 176 -42.11 -4.06 -32.40
CA PRO A 176 -40.90 -4.76 -32.73
C PRO A 176 -40.23 -5.29 -31.46
N GLU A 177 -39.39 -6.29 -31.65
CA GLU A 177 -38.48 -6.76 -30.63
C GLU A 177 -37.43 -5.68 -30.30
N PRO A 178 -37.25 -5.29 -29.02
CA PRO A 178 -36.17 -4.40 -28.64
C PRO A 178 -34.81 -5.01 -28.99
N ALA A 179 -33.94 -4.24 -29.63
CA ALA A 179 -32.63 -4.70 -30.06
C ALA A 179 -31.53 -3.75 -29.55
N SER A 180 -30.47 -4.33 -28.99
CA SER A 180 -29.25 -3.64 -28.57
C SER A 180 -28.08 -4.63 -28.58
N PHE A 181 -26.85 -4.14 -28.44
CA PHE A 181 -25.66 -4.97 -28.21
C PHE A 181 -25.39 -5.24 -26.72
N GLY A 182 -26.01 -4.46 -25.84
CA GLY A 182 -25.83 -4.53 -24.39
C GLY A 182 -26.50 -5.77 -23.75
N PRO A 183 -26.22 -6.02 -22.46
CA PRO A 183 -26.79 -7.16 -21.74
C PRO A 183 -28.28 -6.95 -21.45
N LEU A 184 -29.07 -8.01 -21.60
CA LEU A 184 -30.46 -8.06 -21.14
C LEU A 184 -30.48 -8.13 -19.61
N ASP A 185 -31.36 -7.38 -18.96
CA ASP A 185 -31.56 -7.50 -17.51
C ASP A 185 -32.09 -8.89 -17.15
N ILE A 186 -31.63 -9.45 -16.04
CA ILE A 186 -32.06 -10.77 -15.58
C ILE A 186 -33.55 -10.81 -15.21
N LEU A 187 -34.12 -9.68 -14.80
CA LEU A 187 -35.53 -9.54 -14.43
C LEU A 187 -36.46 -9.43 -15.64
N TRP A 188 -35.94 -9.19 -16.84
CA TRP A 188 -36.77 -9.09 -18.04
C TRP A 188 -37.30 -10.47 -18.46
N PRO A 189 -38.52 -10.58 -18.99
CA PRO A 189 -39.18 -11.85 -19.27
C PRO A 189 -38.33 -12.85 -20.09
N ARG A 190 -37.56 -12.38 -21.08
CA ARG A 190 -36.61 -13.20 -21.87
C ARG A 190 -35.59 -13.99 -21.07
N ARG A 191 -35.11 -13.41 -19.96
CA ARG A 191 -34.16 -14.07 -19.06
C ARG A 191 -34.89 -14.66 -17.87
N PHE A 192 -35.74 -13.90 -17.20
CA PHE A 192 -36.44 -14.34 -15.99
C PHE A 192 -37.28 -15.60 -16.21
N GLY A 193 -37.91 -15.74 -17.37
CA GLY A 193 -38.69 -16.93 -17.72
C GLY A 193 -37.87 -18.24 -17.72
N ARG A 194 -36.54 -18.17 -17.72
CA ARG A 194 -35.60 -19.30 -17.71
C ARG A 194 -35.10 -19.68 -16.31
N MET A 195 -35.43 -18.91 -15.26
CA MET A 195 -34.98 -19.15 -13.89
C MET A 195 -35.56 -20.43 -13.25
N GLY A 196 -36.44 -21.14 -13.97
CA GLY A 196 -37.21 -22.28 -13.49
C GLY A 196 -38.45 -21.86 -12.73
N LYS A 197 -39.43 -22.77 -12.60
CA LYS A 197 -40.68 -22.52 -11.87
C LYS A 197 -40.92 -23.51 -10.74
N LYS A 198 -40.16 -24.61 -10.67
CA LYS A 198 -40.36 -25.69 -9.69
C LYS A 198 -39.72 -25.38 -8.33
N TYR A 199 -40.15 -24.27 -7.71
CA TYR A 199 -39.85 -23.90 -6.33
C TYR A 199 -40.97 -24.42 -5.40
N ASP A 200 -41.19 -25.74 -5.40
CA ASP A 200 -42.26 -26.39 -4.63
C ASP A 200 -41.82 -26.76 -3.19
N ALA A 201 -42.71 -27.41 -2.42
CA ALA A 201 -42.41 -27.85 -1.06
C ALA A 201 -41.23 -28.84 -1.01
N SER A 202 -41.06 -29.67 -2.05
CA SER A 202 -39.93 -30.60 -2.15
C SER A 202 -38.61 -29.84 -2.34
N TRP A 203 -38.59 -28.80 -3.17
CA TRP A 203 -37.43 -27.92 -3.31
C TRP A 203 -37.13 -27.19 -2.00
N LEU A 204 -38.14 -26.64 -1.32
CA LEU A 204 -37.94 -25.92 -0.06
C LEU A 204 -37.32 -26.82 1.02
N GLN A 205 -37.70 -28.09 1.05
CA GLN A 205 -37.19 -29.06 2.03
C GLN A 205 -35.77 -29.57 1.70
N ASN A 206 -35.44 -29.76 0.42
CA ASN A 206 -34.23 -30.52 0.02
C ASN A 206 -33.17 -29.69 -0.72
N ASP A 207 -33.59 -28.64 -1.41
CA ASP A 207 -32.77 -27.91 -2.37
C ASP A 207 -32.57 -26.43 -1.99
N PHE A 208 -33.42 -25.82 -1.17
CA PHE A 208 -33.23 -24.46 -0.65
C PHE A 208 -31.88 -24.35 0.09
N PRO A 209 -31.08 -23.27 -0.12
CA PRO A 209 -31.31 -22.09 -0.97
C PRO A 209 -30.71 -22.19 -2.39
N GLY A 210 -30.94 -23.30 -3.11
CA GLY A 210 -30.41 -23.56 -4.46
C GLY A 210 -31.35 -23.26 -5.63
N PHE A 211 -30.89 -23.49 -6.86
CA PHE A 211 -31.71 -23.28 -8.06
C PHE A 211 -32.78 -24.36 -8.24
N ALA A 212 -33.89 -24.00 -8.91
CA ALA A 212 -34.92 -24.96 -9.29
C ALA A 212 -34.37 -26.01 -10.27
N LYS A 213 -34.93 -27.23 -10.23
CA LYS A 213 -34.48 -28.36 -11.07
C LYS A 213 -34.74 -28.15 -12.57
N ASP A 214 -35.72 -27.31 -12.91
CA ASP A 214 -36.09 -26.97 -14.28
C ASP A 214 -35.43 -25.67 -14.78
N ILE A 215 -34.39 -25.18 -14.11
CA ILE A 215 -33.65 -23.99 -14.56
C ILE A 215 -33.07 -24.21 -15.96
N ASP A 216 -33.31 -23.26 -16.86
CA ASP A 216 -32.57 -23.14 -18.10
C ASP A 216 -31.37 -22.22 -17.85
N TRP A 217 -30.19 -22.84 -17.76
CA TRP A 217 -28.92 -22.17 -17.48
C TRP A 217 -28.55 -21.07 -18.49
N LYS A 218 -29.21 -21.01 -19.66
CA LYS A 218 -29.11 -19.85 -20.57
C LYS A 218 -29.67 -18.57 -19.94
N VAL A 219 -30.29 -18.62 -18.76
CA VAL A 219 -30.61 -17.43 -17.97
C VAL A 219 -29.36 -16.61 -17.65
N PHE A 220 -28.17 -17.22 -17.53
CA PHE A 220 -26.91 -16.52 -17.20
C PHE A 220 -26.18 -15.96 -18.42
N ASN A 221 -26.58 -16.35 -19.64
CA ASN A 221 -26.18 -15.66 -20.85
C ASN A 221 -26.86 -14.28 -20.88
N ALA A 222 -26.06 -13.22 -20.86
CA ALA A 222 -26.54 -11.85 -20.74
C ALA A 222 -26.87 -11.25 -22.11
N ALA A 223 -26.21 -11.69 -23.17
CA ALA A 223 -26.47 -11.16 -24.52
C ALA A 223 -27.81 -11.65 -25.08
N SER A 224 -28.29 -11.00 -26.13
CA SER A 224 -29.44 -11.51 -26.90
C SER A 224 -29.05 -12.80 -27.66
N PRO A 225 -30.00 -13.71 -27.99
CA PRO A 225 -29.69 -15.00 -28.61
C PRO A 225 -28.93 -14.95 -29.95
N ASP A 226 -29.07 -13.84 -30.68
CA ASP A 226 -28.36 -13.53 -31.93
C ASP A 226 -26.87 -13.17 -31.71
N GLN A 227 -26.45 -13.00 -30.47
CA GLN A 227 -25.07 -12.74 -30.05
C GLN A 227 -24.41 -13.96 -29.38
N TRP A 228 -24.99 -15.16 -29.53
CA TRP A 228 -24.45 -16.40 -28.99
C TRP A 228 -23.93 -17.32 -30.09
N TRP A 229 -22.86 -18.06 -29.77
CA TRP A 229 -22.50 -19.23 -30.57
C TRP A 229 -23.41 -20.41 -30.21
N GLN A 230 -24.26 -20.82 -31.16
CA GLN A 230 -25.24 -21.90 -30.92
C GLN A 230 -24.60 -23.28 -30.77
N ASP A 231 -23.40 -23.49 -31.29
CA ASP A 231 -22.74 -24.80 -31.27
C ASP A 231 -21.57 -24.88 -30.27
N ARG A 232 -21.32 -23.81 -29.51
CA ARG A 232 -20.13 -23.70 -28.66
C ARG A 232 -20.42 -23.01 -27.33
N ASP A 233 -19.71 -23.42 -26.29
CA ASP A 233 -19.75 -22.85 -24.95
C ASP A 233 -18.53 -21.98 -24.62
N THR A 234 -17.53 -21.98 -25.51
CA THR A 234 -16.26 -21.27 -25.39
C THR A 234 -16.03 -20.39 -26.62
N LEU A 235 -15.49 -19.20 -26.42
CA LEU A 235 -15.14 -18.27 -27.50
C LEU A 235 -14.19 -18.96 -28.50
N PRO A 236 -14.36 -18.73 -29.82
CA PRO A 236 -13.43 -19.27 -30.79
C PRO A 236 -12.02 -18.75 -30.53
N PRO A 237 -10.99 -19.62 -30.55
CA PRO A 237 -9.62 -19.19 -30.30
C PRO A 237 -9.17 -18.21 -31.39
N GLN A 238 -8.62 -17.06 -30.99
CA GLN A 238 -8.16 -16.01 -31.90
C GLN A 238 -9.22 -15.55 -32.92
N ALA A 239 -10.49 -15.53 -32.50
CA ALA A 239 -11.61 -15.09 -33.34
C ALA A 239 -11.33 -13.70 -33.96
N LYS A 240 -11.42 -13.60 -35.28
CA LYS A 240 -11.37 -12.31 -35.98
C LYS A 240 -12.63 -11.52 -35.71
N TRP A 241 -12.48 -10.23 -35.47
CA TRP A 241 -13.60 -9.34 -35.23
C TRP A 241 -13.50 -8.07 -36.09
N ARG A 242 -14.67 -7.49 -36.40
CA ARG A 242 -14.83 -6.24 -37.13
C ARG A 242 -15.99 -5.44 -36.56
N ILE A 243 -15.79 -4.15 -36.37
CA ILE A 243 -16.76 -3.24 -35.76
C ILE A 243 -16.89 -1.99 -36.63
N TRP A 244 -18.11 -1.67 -37.05
CA TRP A 244 -18.40 -0.54 -37.93
C TRP A 244 -19.13 0.59 -37.20
N ASN A 245 -18.71 1.83 -37.45
CA ASN A 245 -19.36 3.07 -37.01
C ASN A 245 -19.55 3.20 -35.49
N MET A 246 -18.68 2.58 -34.68
CA MET A 246 -18.71 2.68 -33.20
C MET A 246 -17.53 3.44 -32.59
N HIS A 247 -16.70 4.06 -33.41
CA HIS A 247 -15.57 4.89 -32.98
C HIS A 247 -15.69 6.30 -33.60
N PRO A 248 -15.31 7.37 -32.89
CA PRO A 248 -15.43 8.75 -33.38
C PRO A 248 -14.61 9.03 -34.64
N GLU A 249 -13.45 8.39 -34.78
CA GLU A 249 -12.50 8.64 -35.88
C GLU A 249 -12.34 7.48 -36.86
N LYS A 250 -12.74 6.27 -36.48
CA LYS A 250 -12.45 5.03 -37.23
C LYS A 250 -13.77 4.42 -37.69
N PRO A 251 -14.13 4.52 -38.99
CA PRO A 251 -15.39 3.95 -39.49
C PRO A 251 -15.42 2.42 -39.39
N LEU A 252 -14.24 1.78 -39.38
CA LEU A 252 -14.06 0.35 -39.21
C LEU A 252 -12.86 0.10 -38.28
N GLN A 253 -13.09 -0.67 -37.22
CA GLN A 253 -12.04 -1.27 -36.41
C GLN A 253 -12.03 -2.78 -36.67
N GLU A 254 -10.85 -3.38 -36.82
CA GLU A 254 -10.71 -4.82 -36.99
C GLU A 254 -9.51 -5.36 -36.23
N GLY A 255 -9.59 -6.64 -35.85
CA GLY A 255 -8.54 -7.30 -35.11
C GLY A 255 -8.84 -8.78 -34.84
N SER A 256 -8.19 -9.34 -33.83
CA SER A 256 -8.40 -10.73 -33.40
C SER A 256 -8.39 -10.81 -31.88
N LEU A 257 -9.15 -11.75 -31.33
CA LEU A 257 -9.11 -12.00 -29.89
C LEU A 257 -7.72 -12.50 -29.47
N PRO A 258 -7.21 -12.07 -28.31
CA PRO A 258 -5.89 -12.51 -27.88
C PRO A 258 -5.88 -14.02 -27.56
N PRO A 259 -4.76 -14.72 -27.79
CA PRO A 259 -4.63 -16.15 -27.53
C PRO A 259 -4.39 -16.42 -26.04
N TRP A 260 -5.24 -15.88 -25.18
CA TRP A 260 -5.12 -15.99 -23.72
C TRP A 260 -6.11 -16.98 -23.14
N GLN A 261 -5.67 -17.70 -22.12
CA GLN A 261 -6.47 -18.64 -21.35
C GLN A 261 -6.30 -18.31 -19.86
N ALA A 262 -7.40 -17.92 -19.21
CA ALA A 262 -7.37 -17.78 -17.77
C ALA A 262 -7.35 -19.16 -17.11
N ARG A 263 -6.61 -19.27 -16.02
CA ARG A 263 -6.61 -20.42 -15.12
C ARG A 263 -6.94 -19.93 -13.72
N CYS A 264 -7.56 -20.79 -12.92
CA CYS A 264 -7.81 -20.44 -11.53
C CYS A 264 -7.63 -21.67 -10.66
N PHE A 265 -6.97 -21.49 -9.53
CA PHE A 265 -6.71 -22.55 -8.58
C PHE A 265 -7.35 -22.22 -7.25
N ILE A 266 -7.87 -23.25 -6.59
CA ILE A 266 -8.33 -23.16 -5.21
C ILE A 266 -7.41 -23.97 -4.31
N ASN A 267 -7.19 -23.46 -3.10
CA ASN A 267 -6.65 -24.25 -2.01
C ASN A 267 -7.75 -24.38 -0.96
N ARG A 268 -8.19 -25.61 -0.69
CA ARG A 268 -9.32 -25.88 0.21
C ARG A 268 -8.97 -26.89 1.29
N LEU A 269 -9.69 -26.82 2.40
CA LEU A 269 -9.56 -27.76 3.51
C LEU A 269 -10.45 -28.99 3.25
N ARG A 270 -9.88 -30.19 3.37
CA ARG A 270 -10.63 -31.45 3.30
C ARG A 270 -10.18 -32.36 4.44
N GLY A 271 -10.96 -32.37 5.52
CA GLY A 271 -10.50 -32.96 6.79
C GLY A 271 -9.37 -32.11 7.37
N ASP A 272 -8.24 -32.74 7.68
CA ASP A 272 -7.05 -32.06 8.23
C ASP A 272 -6.01 -31.66 7.16
N GLU A 273 -6.26 -31.97 5.89
CA GLU A 273 -5.33 -31.69 4.79
C GLU A 273 -5.81 -30.55 3.87
N THR A 274 -4.86 -29.78 3.35
CA THR A 274 -5.12 -28.77 2.32
C THR A 274 -4.93 -29.37 0.92
N LEU A 275 -5.96 -29.26 0.09
CA LEU A 275 -5.97 -29.75 -1.28
C LEU A 275 -5.92 -28.57 -2.27
N PHE A 276 -4.95 -28.61 -3.18
CA PHE A 276 -4.76 -27.61 -4.22
C PHE A 276 -5.27 -28.14 -5.56
N GLU A 277 -6.32 -27.51 -6.10
CA GLU A 277 -7.03 -27.98 -7.30
C GLU A 277 -7.26 -26.84 -8.30
N GLU A 278 -7.38 -27.19 -9.57
CA GLU A 278 -7.70 -26.26 -10.64
C GLU A 278 -9.22 -26.19 -10.88
N VAL A 279 -9.74 -24.97 -10.99
CA VAL A 279 -11.09 -24.70 -11.50
C VAL A 279 -10.98 -24.57 -13.01
N ALA A 280 -11.58 -25.51 -13.74
CA ALA A 280 -11.59 -25.46 -15.20
C ALA A 280 -12.38 -24.23 -15.69
N LEU A 281 -11.67 -23.28 -16.29
CA LEU A 281 -12.25 -22.06 -16.84
C LEU A 281 -12.35 -22.13 -18.37
N ARG A 282 -13.47 -21.62 -18.90
CA ARG A 282 -13.69 -21.41 -20.34
C ARG A 282 -13.91 -19.94 -20.63
N ALA A 283 -13.37 -19.44 -21.74
CA ALA A 283 -13.63 -18.08 -22.21
C ALA A 283 -15.09 -18.01 -22.69
N THR A 284 -15.98 -17.32 -21.97
CA THR A 284 -17.41 -17.31 -22.29
C THR A 284 -17.89 -16.01 -22.90
N THR A 285 -17.21 -14.88 -22.62
CA THR A 285 -17.72 -13.57 -23.03
C THR A 285 -16.60 -12.64 -23.45
N VAL A 286 -16.80 -11.99 -24.59
CA VAL A 286 -16.06 -10.78 -24.97
C VAL A 286 -17.01 -9.60 -24.97
N TRP A 287 -16.62 -8.51 -24.34
CA TRP A 287 -17.40 -7.28 -24.27
C TRP A 287 -16.58 -6.13 -24.86
N PHE A 288 -17.03 -5.57 -25.98
CA PHE A 288 -16.34 -4.50 -26.67
C PHE A 288 -16.77 -3.11 -26.17
N PHE A 289 -15.80 -2.20 -26.07
CA PHE A 289 -15.97 -0.77 -25.82
C PHE A 289 -15.29 0.00 -26.96
N PRO A 290 -15.90 0.01 -28.16
CA PRO A 290 -15.18 0.38 -29.38
C PRO A 290 -14.70 1.84 -29.37
N HIS A 291 -15.46 2.75 -28.76
CA HIS A 291 -15.14 4.17 -28.62
C HIS A 291 -13.94 4.45 -27.69
N LEU A 292 -13.57 3.48 -26.84
CA LEU A 292 -12.40 3.53 -25.97
C LEU A 292 -11.26 2.64 -26.48
N GLU A 293 -11.46 1.94 -27.59
CA GLU A 293 -10.53 0.94 -28.14
C GLU A 293 -10.16 -0.16 -27.13
N GLN A 294 -11.11 -0.54 -26.28
CA GLN A 294 -10.92 -1.52 -25.21
C GLN A 294 -11.90 -2.68 -25.32
N MET A 295 -11.50 -3.84 -24.83
CA MET A 295 -12.34 -5.02 -24.70
C MET A 295 -12.14 -5.70 -23.35
N MET A 296 -13.21 -6.26 -22.82
CA MET A 296 -13.20 -7.03 -21.59
C MET A 296 -13.47 -8.50 -21.93
N LEU A 297 -12.62 -9.38 -21.42
CA LEU A 297 -12.71 -10.83 -21.60
C LEU A 297 -13.08 -11.47 -20.26
N ILE A 298 -14.05 -12.39 -20.31
CA ILE A 298 -14.55 -13.10 -19.12
C ILE A 298 -14.39 -14.60 -19.34
N TRP A 299 -13.67 -15.23 -18.42
CA TRP A 299 -13.56 -16.68 -18.32
C TRP A 299 -14.33 -17.16 -17.11
N GLN A 300 -15.17 -18.17 -17.30
CA GLN A 300 -16.01 -18.72 -16.24
C GLN A 300 -15.76 -20.20 -16.05
N GLY A 301 -15.92 -20.65 -14.80
CA GLY A 301 -15.92 -22.05 -14.45
C GLY A 301 -16.59 -22.26 -13.11
N HIS A 302 -16.67 -23.53 -12.70
CA HIS A 302 -17.16 -23.88 -11.39
C HIS A 302 -16.48 -25.15 -10.89
N ILE A 303 -16.47 -25.33 -9.58
CA ILE A 303 -15.96 -26.52 -8.91
C ILE A 303 -16.88 -26.91 -7.77
N ARG A 304 -16.96 -28.20 -7.47
CA ARG A 304 -17.75 -28.69 -6.33
C ARG A 304 -17.03 -28.37 -5.01
N VAL A 305 -17.77 -27.83 -4.06
CA VAL A 305 -17.31 -27.51 -2.69
C VAL A 305 -18.14 -28.27 -1.66
N ASN A 306 -17.65 -28.34 -0.43
CA ASN A 306 -18.35 -29.05 0.64
C ASN A 306 -19.37 -28.15 1.34
N GLU A 307 -18.99 -26.91 1.61
CA GLU A 307 -19.81 -25.93 2.32
C GLU A 307 -20.61 -25.09 1.33
N ASP A 308 -21.80 -24.65 1.73
CA ASP A 308 -22.72 -23.89 0.87
C ASP A 308 -22.32 -22.42 0.70
N ASP A 309 -21.50 -21.90 1.60
CA ASP A 309 -20.85 -20.59 1.52
C ASP A 309 -19.40 -20.67 0.98
N ALA A 310 -18.92 -21.87 0.66
CA ALA A 310 -17.55 -22.18 0.28
C ALA A 310 -16.49 -21.80 1.34
N ALA A 311 -16.82 -21.84 2.64
CA ALA A 311 -15.86 -21.61 3.72
C ALA A 311 -14.71 -22.63 3.74
N ASP A 312 -14.92 -23.83 3.18
CA ASP A 312 -13.86 -24.83 2.98
C ASP A 312 -12.76 -24.34 2.02
N VAL A 313 -13.04 -23.35 1.17
CA VAL A 313 -12.06 -22.77 0.24
C VAL A 313 -11.27 -21.63 0.91
N LEU A 314 -10.03 -21.94 1.26
CA LEU A 314 -9.13 -21.03 1.99
C LEU A 314 -8.56 -19.95 1.07
N GLN A 315 -8.07 -20.33 -0.12
CA GLN A 315 -7.48 -19.40 -1.07
C GLN A 315 -7.96 -19.60 -2.51
N LEU A 316 -7.99 -18.51 -3.28
CA LEU A 316 -8.31 -18.48 -4.70
C LEU A 316 -7.18 -17.74 -5.45
N LEU A 317 -6.63 -18.38 -6.50
CA LEU A 317 -5.49 -17.89 -7.26
C LEU A 317 -5.83 -17.85 -8.77
N PRO A 318 -6.31 -16.72 -9.31
CA PRO A 318 -6.41 -16.51 -10.74
C PRO A 318 -5.04 -16.28 -11.39
N ALA A 319 -4.90 -16.76 -12.61
CA ALA A 319 -3.74 -16.56 -13.47
C ALA A 319 -4.20 -16.47 -14.95
N MET A 320 -3.29 -16.01 -15.79
CA MET A 320 -3.45 -15.96 -17.24
C MET A 320 -2.26 -16.66 -17.89
N GLU A 321 -2.53 -17.42 -18.95
CA GLU A 321 -1.51 -18.05 -19.79
C GLU A 321 -1.77 -17.75 -21.26
N LYS A 322 -0.74 -17.88 -22.08
CA LYS A 322 -0.89 -17.92 -23.53
C LYS A 322 -1.25 -19.35 -23.93
N VAL A 323 -2.20 -19.51 -24.85
CA VAL A 323 -2.58 -20.83 -25.37
C VAL A 323 -1.35 -21.52 -25.95
N GLY A 324 -1.04 -22.73 -25.44
CA GLY A 324 0.14 -23.51 -25.82
C GLY A 324 1.39 -23.29 -24.96
N ALA A 325 1.37 -22.36 -24.00
CA ALA A 325 2.48 -22.06 -23.09
C ALA A 325 2.11 -22.33 -21.62
N SER A 326 1.51 -23.49 -21.35
CA SER A 326 0.99 -23.80 -20.01
C SER A 326 2.07 -24.12 -18.99
N ARG A 327 1.91 -23.55 -17.79
CA ARG A 327 2.77 -23.77 -16.63
C ARG A 327 2.23 -24.92 -15.79
N SER A 328 3.12 -25.57 -15.03
CA SER A 328 2.72 -26.69 -14.18
C SER A 328 1.89 -26.24 -12.97
N VAL A 329 1.04 -27.11 -12.43
CA VAL A 329 0.28 -26.82 -11.20
C VAL A 329 1.23 -26.52 -10.02
N ASN A 330 2.39 -27.17 -9.98
CA ASN A 330 3.42 -26.94 -8.96
C ASN A 330 4.00 -25.52 -9.00
N HIS A 331 4.11 -24.91 -10.19
CA HIS A 331 4.49 -23.50 -10.33
C HIS A 331 3.52 -22.60 -9.54
N TYR A 332 2.22 -22.76 -9.76
CA TYR A 332 1.20 -21.97 -9.08
C TYR A 332 1.12 -22.22 -7.58
N ARG A 333 1.33 -23.48 -7.15
CA ARG A 333 1.44 -23.81 -5.73
C ARG A 333 2.61 -23.08 -5.05
N LYS A 334 3.77 -23.00 -5.73
CA LYS A 334 4.94 -22.25 -5.24
C LYS A 334 4.67 -20.75 -5.18
N VAL A 335 4.07 -20.18 -6.22
CA VAL A 335 3.72 -18.75 -6.27
C VAL A 335 2.73 -18.40 -5.15
N LEU A 336 1.73 -19.25 -4.90
CA LEU A 336 0.81 -19.06 -3.78
C LEU A 336 1.54 -19.05 -2.44
N ALA A 337 2.45 -20.01 -2.21
CA ALA A 337 3.22 -20.08 -0.98
C ALA A 337 4.08 -18.81 -0.77
N GLN A 338 4.75 -18.33 -1.83
CA GLN A 338 5.56 -17.10 -1.79
C GLN A 338 4.72 -15.86 -1.47
N ARG A 339 3.56 -15.69 -2.11
CA ARG A 339 2.65 -14.56 -1.89
C ARG A 339 1.91 -14.61 -0.55
N MET A 340 1.83 -15.79 0.07
CA MET A 340 1.23 -16.00 1.38
C MET A 340 2.21 -15.83 2.54
N ASP A 341 3.50 -15.70 2.26
CA ASP A 341 4.52 -15.41 3.25
C ASP A 341 4.22 -14.11 4.00
N LYS A 342 4.35 -14.13 5.34
CA LYS A 342 3.97 -12.99 6.19
C LYS A 342 4.93 -11.81 6.07
N GLU A 343 6.20 -12.07 5.80
CA GLU A 343 7.24 -11.04 5.77
C GLU A 343 7.48 -10.55 4.34
N LYS A 344 7.56 -11.48 3.38
CA LYS A 344 7.95 -11.21 1.99
C LYS A 344 6.78 -11.25 1.00
N GLY A 345 5.59 -11.70 1.40
CA GLY A 345 4.46 -11.89 0.49
C GLY A 345 4.02 -10.62 -0.25
N ALA A 346 4.15 -9.46 0.39
CA ALA A 346 3.85 -8.17 -0.24
C ALA A 346 4.78 -7.84 -1.42
N LEU A 347 6.04 -8.29 -1.38
CA LEU A 347 7.01 -8.08 -2.46
C LEU A 347 6.63 -8.92 -3.69
N PHE A 348 6.20 -10.16 -3.47
CA PHE A 348 5.75 -11.05 -4.55
C PHE A 348 4.41 -10.63 -5.17
N ALA A 349 3.66 -9.73 -4.53
CA ALA A 349 2.40 -9.22 -5.09
C ALA A 349 2.63 -8.41 -6.39
N PHE A 350 3.73 -7.64 -6.45
CA PHE A 350 4.12 -6.82 -7.61
C PHE A 350 4.74 -7.63 -8.75
N ARG A 351 5.13 -8.89 -8.49
CA ARG A 351 5.73 -9.77 -9.50
C ARG A 351 4.66 -10.40 -10.40
N GLU A 352 4.17 -9.64 -11.37
CA GLU A 352 3.07 -10.05 -12.23
C GLU A 352 3.40 -11.20 -13.18
N LYS A 353 4.64 -11.27 -13.67
CA LYS A 353 5.13 -12.30 -14.61
C LYS A 353 4.94 -13.74 -14.12
N ASP A 354 4.76 -13.94 -12.82
CA ASP A 354 4.51 -15.25 -12.20
C ASP A 354 3.08 -15.76 -12.44
N LEU A 355 2.11 -14.86 -12.62
CA LEU A 355 0.69 -15.18 -12.82
C LEU A 355 0.16 -14.77 -14.19
N VAL A 356 0.86 -13.90 -14.92
CA VAL A 356 0.43 -13.35 -16.22
C VAL A 356 1.59 -13.45 -17.22
N PRO A 357 1.33 -13.64 -18.54
CA PRO A 357 2.39 -13.63 -19.55
C PRO A 357 3.04 -12.25 -19.65
N GLU A 358 4.37 -12.19 -19.71
CA GLU A 358 5.12 -10.94 -19.75
C GLU A 358 4.80 -10.09 -20.99
N ASP A 359 4.55 -10.74 -22.12
CA ASP A 359 4.11 -10.07 -23.36
C ASP A 359 2.70 -9.48 -23.25
N ALA A 360 1.89 -9.90 -22.28
CA ALA A 360 0.55 -9.37 -22.05
C ALA A 360 0.52 -8.19 -21.06
N ILE A 361 1.59 -7.92 -20.31
CA ILE A 361 1.62 -6.85 -19.31
C ILE A 361 1.68 -5.48 -20.02
N GLY A 362 0.65 -4.65 -19.83
CA GLY A 362 0.61 -3.26 -20.28
C GLY A 362 1.32 -2.30 -19.31
N PRO A 363 1.64 -1.06 -19.72
CA PRO A 363 2.32 -0.07 -18.88
C PRO A 363 1.46 0.42 -17.69
N TRP A 364 2.05 0.51 -16.49
CA TRP A 364 1.48 1.10 -15.26
C TRP A 364 2.60 1.38 -14.22
N ILE A 365 2.25 1.95 -13.05
CA ILE A 365 3.13 2.28 -11.91
C ILE A 365 4.10 1.14 -11.52
N ASP A 366 3.72 -0.13 -11.72
CA ASP A 366 4.56 -1.29 -11.42
C ASP A 366 5.59 -1.62 -12.51
N SER A 367 5.34 -1.22 -13.76
CA SER A 367 6.27 -1.36 -14.89
C SER A 367 7.05 -0.08 -15.22
N GLU A 368 6.52 1.08 -14.83
CA GLU A 368 7.09 2.41 -15.06
C GLU A 368 7.37 3.07 -13.71
N VAL A 369 8.58 2.88 -13.19
CA VAL A 369 9.15 3.81 -12.22
C VAL A 369 9.72 4.94 -13.07
N GLU A 370 9.04 6.09 -13.15
CA GLU A 370 9.69 7.30 -13.64
C GLU A 370 10.93 7.54 -12.78
N GLU A 371 12.11 7.42 -13.37
CA GLU A 371 13.35 7.93 -12.79
C GLU A 371 13.23 9.45 -12.74
N SER A 372 12.45 9.97 -11.80
CA SER A 372 12.37 11.40 -11.57
C SER A 372 13.76 11.85 -11.14
N ALA A 373 14.48 12.53 -12.03
CA ALA A 373 15.76 13.15 -11.74
C ALA A 373 15.57 14.06 -10.52
N SER A 374 16.06 13.61 -9.37
CA SER A 374 15.96 14.37 -8.13
C SER A 374 17.21 15.24 -8.02
N PRO A 375 17.09 16.58 -8.10
CA PRO A 375 18.25 17.47 -7.99
C PRO A 375 19.00 17.27 -6.67
N MET A 376 18.32 16.79 -5.63
CA MET A 376 18.92 16.45 -4.34
C MET A 376 19.84 15.22 -4.44
N ARG A 377 19.44 14.21 -5.21
CA ARG A 377 20.18 12.95 -5.42
C ARG A 377 21.43 13.20 -6.28
N ASP A 378 21.28 13.98 -7.35
CA ASP A 378 22.39 14.41 -8.20
C ASP A 378 23.40 15.27 -7.43
N ASN A 379 22.93 16.20 -6.59
CA ASN A 379 23.80 17.00 -5.74
C ASN A 379 24.53 16.17 -4.66
N MET A 380 23.86 15.16 -4.09
CA MET A 380 24.48 14.23 -3.14
C MET A 380 25.59 13.42 -3.81
N ASN A 381 25.33 12.89 -5.01
CA ASN A 381 26.29 12.11 -5.79
C ASN A 381 27.49 12.95 -6.21
N ASN A 382 27.25 14.16 -6.73
CA ASN A 382 28.32 15.10 -7.10
C ASN A 382 29.19 15.49 -5.90
N ARG A 383 28.56 15.76 -4.74
CA ARG A 383 29.29 16.09 -3.51
C ARG A 383 30.09 14.89 -2.98
N ALA A 384 29.53 13.68 -3.05
CA ALA A 384 30.22 12.45 -2.66
C ALA A 384 31.43 12.20 -3.56
N SER A 385 31.29 12.37 -4.88
CA SER A 385 32.39 12.25 -5.85
C SER A 385 33.49 13.27 -5.59
N GLN A 386 33.15 14.55 -5.35
CA GLN A 386 34.12 15.59 -5.02
C GLN A 386 34.88 15.31 -3.71
N LEU A 387 34.17 14.84 -2.67
CA LEU A 387 34.80 14.45 -1.42
C LEU A 387 35.75 13.27 -1.63
N ARG A 388 35.35 12.25 -2.41
CA ARG A 388 36.19 11.09 -2.75
C ARG A 388 37.47 11.53 -3.46
N GLU A 389 37.37 12.44 -4.43
CA GLU A 389 38.53 12.95 -5.18
C GLU A 389 39.49 13.73 -4.28
N GLN A 390 38.97 14.55 -3.37
CA GLN A 390 39.78 15.23 -2.35
C GLN A 390 40.46 14.27 -1.37
N HIS A 391 39.76 13.21 -0.95
CA HIS A 391 40.31 12.17 -0.08
C HIS A 391 41.39 11.34 -0.79
N ARG A 392 41.17 10.98 -2.06
CA ARG A 392 42.13 10.26 -2.92
C ARG A 392 43.44 11.04 -3.04
N ALA A 393 43.38 12.31 -3.44
CA ALA A 393 44.57 13.17 -3.58
C ALA A 393 45.37 13.29 -2.27
N ARG A 394 44.67 13.27 -1.12
CA ARG A 394 45.30 13.38 0.21
C ARG A 394 45.96 12.08 0.66
N ILE A 395 45.40 10.93 0.30
CA ILE A 395 45.92 9.60 0.64
C ILE A 395 47.12 9.26 -0.26
N GLU A 396 47.06 9.59 -1.56
CA GLU A 396 48.18 9.47 -2.50
C GLU A 396 49.39 10.28 -2.05
N ALA A 397 49.18 11.48 -1.51
CA ALA A 397 50.25 12.30 -0.92
C ALA A 397 50.91 11.68 0.32
N SER A 398 50.26 10.71 0.96
CA SER A 398 50.76 10.00 2.16
C SER A 398 51.28 8.58 1.89
N GLY A 399 51.30 8.14 0.62
CA GLY A 399 51.90 6.86 0.21
C GLY A 399 51.10 5.60 0.54
N GLY A 400 49.80 5.73 0.86
CA GLY A 400 48.90 4.59 1.10
C GLY A 400 48.10 4.21 -0.14
N ASP A 401 47.75 2.92 -0.28
CA ASP A 401 46.88 2.45 -1.36
C ASP A 401 45.42 2.87 -1.10
N VAL A 402 44.86 3.64 -2.03
CA VAL A 402 43.55 4.28 -1.94
C VAL A 402 42.41 3.25 -1.89
N ASN A 403 42.62 2.09 -2.51
CA ASN A 403 41.60 1.04 -2.63
C ASN A 403 41.37 0.25 -1.33
N ASP A 404 42.31 0.29 -0.37
CA ASP A 404 42.20 -0.46 0.90
C ASP A 404 41.30 0.23 1.95
N LEU A 405 41.04 1.54 1.81
CA LEU A 405 40.26 2.35 2.77
C LEU A 405 38.85 2.70 2.29
N LEU A 406 38.62 2.77 0.97
CA LEU A 406 37.35 3.17 0.37
C LEU A 406 37.09 2.30 -0.87
N GLY A 407 36.59 1.08 -0.66
CA GLY A 407 36.10 0.26 -1.78
C GLY A 407 34.98 0.98 -2.53
N ASP A 408 34.89 0.75 -3.84
CA ASP A 408 33.89 1.35 -4.72
C ASP A 408 32.47 1.04 -4.21
N PHE A 409 31.84 2.03 -3.56
CA PHE A 409 30.42 1.97 -3.24
C PHE A 409 29.67 2.40 -4.50
N GLU A 410 29.44 1.44 -5.40
CA GLU A 410 28.41 1.56 -6.44
C GLU A 410 27.06 1.54 -5.74
N GLU A 411 26.36 2.67 -5.72
CA GLU A 411 24.95 2.66 -5.31
C GLU A 411 24.19 1.80 -6.32
N PRO A 412 23.58 0.67 -5.92
CA PRO A 412 22.82 -0.14 -6.85
C PRO A 412 21.67 0.70 -7.41
N ALA A 413 21.53 0.68 -8.74
CA ALA A 413 20.34 1.22 -9.40
C ALA A 413 19.10 0.63 -8.73
N MET A 414 18.09 1.46 -8.46
CA MET A 414 16.86 0.95 -7.85
C MET A 414 16.22 -0.02 -8.84
N PRO A 415 16.02 -1.30 -8.46
CA PRO A 415 15.42 -2.28 -9.34
C PRO A 415 13.95 -1.92 -9.62
N LYS A 416 13.39 -2.47 -10.69
CA LYS A 416 11.95 -2.39 -10.95
C LYS A 416 11.16 -3.10 -9.84
N LEU A 417 9.89 -2.72 -9.67
CA LEU A 417 9.01 -3.28 -8.64
C LEU A 417 8.87 -4.82 -8.74
N ASP A 418 8.97 -5.38 -9.95
CA ASP A 418 8.88 -6.82 -10.20
C ASP A 418 10.17 -7.61 -9.87
N GLU A 419 11.30 -6.92 -9.73
CA GLU A 419 12.63 -7.46 -9.40
C GLU A 419 13.01 -7.26 -7.92
N LEU A 420 12.17 -6.54 -7.15
CA LEU A 420 12.37 -6.32 -5.72
C LEU A 420 12.60 -7.60 -4.92
N PRO A 421 11.87 -8.72 -5.16
CA PRO A 421 12.11 -9.95 -4.41
C PRO A 421 13.55 -10.47 -4.61
N GLU A 422 14.04 -10.54 -5.85
CA GLU A 422 15.41 -10.99 -6.13
C GLU A 422 16.46 -10.02 -5.58
N PHE A 423 16.19 -8.71 -5.66
CA PHE A 423 17.10 -7.70 -5.15
C PHE A 423 17.26 -7.78 -3.63
N ILE A 424 16.14 -7.90 -2.89
CA ILE A 424 16.16 -8.01 -1.44
C ILE A 424 16.86 -9.31 -1.01
N GLU A 425 16.58 -10.43 -1.68
CA GLU A 425 17.26 -11.71 -1.40
C GLU A 425 18.78 -11.61 -1.63
N LYS A 426 19.21 -10.94 -2.70
CA LYS A 426 20.63 -10.68 -2.98
C LYS A 426 21.26 -9.81 -1.89
N MET A 427 20.58 -8.74 -1.48
CA MET A 427 21.06 -7.83 -0.43
C MET A 427 21.17 -8.53 0.93
N GLU A 428 20.19 -9.34 1.31
CA GLU A 428 20.23 -10.14 2.55
C GLU A 428 21.40 -11.13 2.51
N LYS A 429 21.60 -11.82 1.38
CA LYS A 429 22.72 -12.75 1.21
C LYS A 429 24.07 -12.03 1.34
N GLN A 430 24.23 -10.87 0.70
CA GLN A 430 25.44 -10.05 0.81
C GLN A 430 25.67 -9.57 2.25
N ALA A 431 24.62 -9.14 2.95
CA ALA A 431 24.70 -8.72 4.34
C ALA A 431 25.12 -9.88 5.25
N ALA A 432 24.55 -11.08 5.06
CA ALA A 432 24.91 -12.27 5.81
C ALA A 432 26.37 -12.71 5.55
N GLU A 433 26.82 -12.69 4.29
CA GLU A 433 28.22 -12.97 3.95
C GLU A 433 29.17 -11.94 4.58
N MET A 434 28.80 -10.66 4.58
CA MET A 434 29.59 -9.59 5.20
C MET A 434 29.65 -9.76 6.72
N GLN A 435 28.54 -10.10 7.38
CA GLN A 435 28.50 -10.41 8.80
C GLN A 435 29.37 -11.61 9.15
N ALA A 436 29.26 -12.71 8.40
CA ALA A 436 30.08 -13.90 8.59
C ALA A 436 31.59 -13.59 8.43
N LYS A 437 31.96 -12.79 7.43
CA LYS A 437 33.35 -12.32 7.23
C LYS A 437 33.81 -11.43 8.39
N ALA A 438 32.97 -10.51 8.87
CA ALA A 438 33.30 -9.65 10.00
C ALA A 438 33.48 -10.45 11.29
N GLU A 439 32.63 -11.44 11.55
CA GLU A 439 32.77 -12.36 12.69
C GLU A 439 34.03 -13.23 12.58
N ALA A 440 34.33 -13.75 11.40
CA ALA A 440 35.56 -14.51 11.15
C ALA A 440 36.80 -13.63 11.40
N ARG A 441 36.81 -12.40 10.86
CA ARG A 441 37.91 -11.44 11.07
C ARG A 441 38.04 -11.03 12.54
N LYS A 442 36.92 -10.90 13.26
CA LYS A 442 36.89 -10.65 14.70
C LYS A 442 37.53 -11.83 15.47
N ARG A 443 37.12 -13.08 15.16
CA ARG A 443 37.70 -14.29 15.76
C ARG A 443 39.19 -14.43 15.45
N GLU A 444 39.61 -14.11 14.23
CA GLU A 444 41.03 -14.11 13.85
C GLU A 444 41.83 -13.03 14.58
N MET A 445 41.27 -11.83 14.77
CA MET A 445 41.91 -10.78 15.58
C MET A 445 42.00 -11.17 17.06
N GLU A 446 40.93 -11.76 17.63
CA GLU A 446 40.91 -12.30 18.99
C GLU A 446 41.95 -13.42 19.18
N ALA A 447 42.18 -14.25 18.15
CA ALA A 447 43.18 -15.30 18.16
C ALA A 447 44.63 -14.79 17.94
N ARG A 448 44.83 -13.76 17.10
CA ARG A 448 46.15 -13.15 16.82
C ARG A 448 46.65 -12.24 17.94
N PHE A 449 45.74 -11.61 18.67
CA PHE A 449 46.05 -10.82 19.86
C PHE A 449 45.38 -11.44 21.08
N PRO A 450 45.92 -12.54 21.64
CA PRO A 450 45.49 -13.04 22.94
C PRO A 450 46.04 -12.11 24.04
N GLN A 451 45.58 -10.86 24.07
CA GLN A 451 45.77 -10.01 25.23
C GLN A 451 44.75 -10.46 26.27
N GLY A 452 45.27 -10.94 27.41
CA GLY A 452 44.45 -11.32 28.54
C GLY A 452 43.43 -10.22 28.83
N ASN A 453 42.15 -10.55 28.66
CA ASN A 453 41.05 -9.85 29.30
C ASN A 453 41.20 -10.03 30.82
N SER A 454 42.18 -9.35 31.42
CA SER A 454 41.98 -8.88 32.77
C SER A 454 41.05 -7.67 32.61
N GLU A 455 39.78 -7.82 32.97
CA GLU A 455 38.84 -6.71 33.17
C GLU A 455 39.41 -5.61 34.10
N ASP A 456 40.56 -5.86 34.73
CA ASP A 456 41.30 -4.95 35.60
C ASP A 456 42.14 -3.86 34.89
N ASN A 457 42.37 -3.94 33.57
CA ASN A 457 43.25 -2.98 32.87
C ASN A 457 42.53 -2.02 31.89
N GLN A 458 41.19 -2.10 31.81
CA GLN A 458 40.40 -1.08 31.12
C GLN A 458 40.35 0.18 32.00
N PRO A 459 40.60 1.39 31.44
CA PRO A 459 40.46 2.62 32.22
C PRO A 459 39.03 2.74 32.73
N ARG A 460 38.87 2.93 34.05
CA ARG A 460 37.57 3.04 34.72
C ARG A 460 37.22 4.50 34.97
N GLY A 461 35.96 4.87 34.78
CA GLY A 461 35.49 6.23 34.95
C GLY A 461 36.39 7.29 34.27
N PRO A 462 36.76 8.39 34.95
CA PRO A 462 37.48 9.49 34.31
C PRO A 462 38.98 9.24 34.11
N GLU A 463 39.53 8.05 34.39
CA GLU A 463 40.96 7.75 34.27
C GLU A 463 41.55 8.04 32.87
N ALA A 464 40.81 7.68 31.82
CA ALA A 464 41.23 7.97 30.44
C ALA A 464 41.24 9.48 30.17
N MET A 465 40.26 10.21 30.71
CA MET A 465 40.19 11.67 30.59
C MET A 465 41.37 12.34 31.31
N HIS A 466 41.72 11.88 32.54
CA HIS A 466 42.85 12.43 33.30
C HIS A 466 44.18 12.22 32.58
N ARG A 467 44.44 11.03 32.04
CA ARG A 467 45.65 10.78 31.24
C ARG A 467 45.76 11.74 30.06
N MET A 468 44.64 12.02 29.40
CA MET A 468 44.59 12.93 28.27
C MET A 468 44.72 14.40 28.68
N GLN A 469 44.16 14.79 29.83
CA GLN A 469 44.38 16.10 30.43
C GLN A 469 45.85 16.29 30.84
N GLU A 470 46.48 15.30 31.47
CA GLU A 470 47.91 15.36 31.81
C GLU A 470 48.79 15.53 30.57
N MET A 471 48.45 14.87 29.46
CA MET A 471 49.15 15.09 28.18
C MET A 471 48.97 16.53 27.67
N LEU A 472 47.78 17.12 27.80
CA LEU A 472 47.56 18.53 27.45
C LEU A 472 48.34 19.49 28.36
N TYR A 473 48.42 19.19 29.66
CA TYR A 473 49.19 19.97 30.62
C TYR A 473 50.70 19.86 30.42
N ARG A 474 51.22 18.68 30.07
CA ARG A 474 52.65 18.51 29.74
C ARG A 474 53.05 19.30 28.49
N ASN A 475 52.10 19.52 27.59
CA ASN A 475 52.30 20.27 26.35
C ASN A 475 51.81 21.74 26.44
N ARG A 476 51.66 22.30 27.66
CA ARG A 476 51.08 23.64 27.90
C ARG A 476 51.79 24.73 27.12
N ASP A 477 53.10 24.63 26.95
CA ASP A 477 53.91 25.66 26.29
C ASP A 477 53.66 25.75 24.77
N SER A 478 53.05 24.71 24.17
CA SER A 478 52.69 24.68 22.75
C SER A 478 51.25 25.14 22.46
N LEU A 479 50.41 25.31 23.49
CA LEU A 479 48.99 25.65 23.36
C LEU A 479 48.68 26.93 24.15
N GLY A 480 48.16 27.96 23.48
CA GLY A 480 47.68 29.17 24.18
C GLY A 480 46.54 28.88 25.16
N GLU A 481 46.41 29.67 26.23
CA GLU A 481 45.44 29.45 27.33
C GLU A 481 44.00 29.23 26.87
N LYS A 482 43.57 29.97 25.84
CA LYS A 482 42.22 29.83 25.25
C LYS A 482 42.00 28.46 24.58
N LYS A 483 43.02 27.91 23.92
CA LYS A 483 42.96 26.58 23.29
C LYS A 483 43.00 25.48 24.35
N LEU A 484 43.79 25.65 25.41
CA LEU A 484 43.80 24.72 26.54
C LEU A 484 42.42 24.62 27.21
N ALA A 485 41.75 25.75 27.42
CA ALA A 485 40.39 25.77 27.95
C ALA A 485 39.39 25.04 27.03
N GLN A 486 39.46 25.28 25.71
CA GLN A 486 38.62 24.60 24.72
C GLN A 486 38.88 23.08 24.67
N SER A 487 40.14 22.66 24.71
CA SER A 487 40.49 21.24 24.72
C SER A 487 40.04 20.54 26.00
N ARG A 488 40.11 21.20 27.16
CA ARG A 488 39.59 20.68 28.43
C ARG A 488 38.07 20.50 28.38
N ASP A 489 37.35 21.50 27.86
CA ASP A 489 35.90 21.41 27.67
C ASP A 489 35.53 20.28 26.69
N ALA A 490 36.29 20.10 25.60
CA ALA A 490 36.07 19.03 24.64
C ALA A 490 36.32 17.62 25.24
N LEU A 491 37.38 17.45 26.04
CA LEU A 491 37.62 16.20 26.77
C LEU A 491 36.51 15.88 27.77
N HIS A 492 36.02 16.90 28.48
CA HIS A 492 34.90 16.75 29.38
C HIS A 492 33.64 16.27 28.62
N GLN A 493 33.31 16.90 27.49
CA GLN A 493 32.19 16.49 26.64
C GLN A 493 32.35 15.07 26.08
N MET A 494 33.56 14.70 25.64
CA MET A 494 33.84 13.35 25.14
C MET A 494 33.63 12.29 26.23
N TYR A 495 34.03 12.59 27.47
CA TYR A 495 33.76 11.73 28.60
C TYR A 495 32.25 11.60 28.86
N LEU A 496 31.49 12.72 28.84
CA LEU A 496 30.03 12.67 29.02
C LEU A 496 29.34 11.71 28.04
N MET A 497 29.82 11.63 26.80
CA MET A 497 29.26 10.78 25.74
C MET A 497 29.66 9.30 25.84
N SER A 498 30.74 8.97 26.55
CA SER A 498 31.33 7.62 26.58
C SER A 498 31.10 6.86 27.88
N VAL A 499 30.74 7.54 28.98
CA VAL A 499 30.53 6.95 30.31
C VAL A 499 29.56 5.76 30.33
N GLN A 500 28.51 5.77 29.50
CA GLN A 500 27.54 4.66 29.45
C GLN A 500 28.15 3.34 28.95
N HIS A 501 29.27 3.41 28.23
CA HIS A 501 29.92 2.26 27.62
C HIS A 501 31.21 1.87 28.35
N GLN A 502 31.52 2.54 29.47
CA GLN A 502 32.68 2.26 30.31
C GLN A 502 32.30 1.51 31.59
N PRO A 503 33.21 0.67 32.13
CA PRO A 503 33.04 0.07 33.44
C PRO A 503 32.98 1.15 34.54
N PRO A 504 32.14 0.96 35.59
CA PRO A 504 31.90 1.97 36.61
C PRO A 504 33.17 2.35 37.37
N ALA A 505 33.29 3.63 37.71
CA ALA A 505 34.35 4.11 38.59
C ALA A 505 34.33 3.43 39.97
N ARG A 506 35.51 3.31 40.60
CA ARG A 506 35.66 2.72 41.95
C ARG A 506 35.19 3.73 43.02
N ARG A 507 34.36 3.27 43.96
CA ARG A 507 34.01 4.08 45.15
C ARG A 507 35.20 4.25 46.07
N LEU A 508 35.34 5.46 46.61
CA LEU A 508 36.36 5.78 47.60
C LEU A 508 35.99 5.13 48.94
N LYS A 509 36.97 4.53 49.62
CA LYS A 509 36.79 3.83 50.91
C LYS A 509 37.91 4.21 51.88
N GLY A 510 37.64 4.05 53.17
CA GLY A 510 38.62 4.25 54.25
C GLY A 510 39.03 5.72 54.45
N ASP A 511 40.27 5.93 54.89
CA ASP A 511 40.80 7.25 55.29
C ASP A 511 40.69 8.31 54.19
N LEU A 512 40.83 7.92 52.92
CA LEU A 512 40.77 8.86 51.80
C LEU A 512 39.36 9.45 51.61
N ALA A 513 38.32 8.64 51.82
CA ALA A 513 36.94 9.13 51.82
C ALA A 513 36.70 10.11 52.97
N GLN A 514 37.23 9.83 54.16
CA GLN A 514 37.14 10.73 55.32
C GLN A 514 37.89 12.05 55.10
N ILE A 515 39.08 12.01 54.50
CA ILE A 515 39.87 13.21 54.17
C ILE A 515 39.11 14.09 53.17
N ILE A 516 38.53 13.51 52.13
CA ILE A 516 37.75 14.25 51.13
C ILE A 516 36.49 14.84 51.76
N ARG A 517 35.83 14.09 52.65
CA ARG A 517 34.67 14.55 53.41
C ARG A 517 35.00 15.75 54.31
N GLN A 518 36.08 15.67 55.09
CA GLN A 518 36.55 16.80 55.92
C GLN A 518 36.97 18.02 55.09
N ARG A 519 37.56 17.80 53.90
CA ARG A 519 37.87 18.88 52.97
C ARG A 519 36.60 19.53 52.43
N ALA A 520 35.59 18.73 52.07
CA ALA A 520 34.31 19.24 51.60
C ALA A 520 33.59 20.05 52.68
N GLU A 521 33.62 19.63 53.95
CA GLU A 521 33.11 20.41 55.09
C GLU A 521 33.80 21.77 55.22
N ARG A 522 35.13 21.80 55.04
CA ARG A 522 35.88 23.07 55.06
C ARG A 522 35.55 23.95 53.86
N THR A 523 35.39 23.38 52.67
CA THR A 523 34.99 24.12 51.46
C THR A 523 33.58 24.68 51.60
N LEU A 524 32.65 23.94 52.22
CA LEU A 524 31.30 24.42 52.56
C LEU A 524 31.36 25.63 53.50
N ALA A 525 32.22 25.60 54.52
CA ALA A 525 32.44 26.74 55.41
C ALA A 525 32.99 27.99 54.69
N GLN A 526 33.53 27.84 53.47
CA GLN A 526 34.10 28.92 52.66
C GLN A 526 33.22 29.29 51.44
N GLY A 527 31.97 28.84 51.41
CA GLY A 527 31.01 29.20 50.34
C GLY A 527 30.69 28.08 49.34
N GLY A 528 31.23 26.87 49.53
CA GLY A 528 30.74 25.66 48.86
C GLY A 528 31.00 25.56 47.35
N ASP A 529 32.12 26.08 46.85
CA ASP A 529 32.48 25.96 45.43
C ASP A 529 33.20 24.63 45.12
N PHE A 530 32.49 23.74 44.41
CA PHE A 530 32.97 22.45 43.94
C PHE A 530 33.06 22.38 42.40
N SER A 531 33.07 23.54 41.73
CA SER A 531 32.99 23.58 40.27
C SER A 531 34.21 22.96 39.58
N GLY A 532 33.96 22.10 38.59
CA GLY A 532 35.01 21.42 37.81
C GLY A 532 35.85 20.39 38.57
N ILE A 533 35.49 20.04 39.81
CA ILE A 533 36.24 19.08 40.64
C ILE A 533 35.84 17.64 40.28
N ASP A 534 36.82 16.74 40.29
CA ASP A 534 36.56 15.30 40.27
C ASP A 534 36.21 14.78 41.67
N LEU A 535 34.95 14.43 41.84
CA LEU A 535 34.33 13.88 43.05
C LEU A 535 33.79 12.46 42.78
N THR A 536 34.37 11.78 41.79
CA THR A 536 34.02 10.42 41.42
C THR A 536 34.20 9.46 42.61
N GLY A 537 33.15 8.71 42.92
CA GLY A 537 33.15 7.71 43.98
C GLY A 537 33.16 8.25 45.42
N VAL A 538 32.97 9.56 45.63
CA VAL A 538 32.99 10.18 46.98
C VAL A 538 31.75 9.82 47.80
N ASP A 539 31.93 9.65 49.11
CA ASP A 539 30.84 9.50 50.08
C ASP A 539 30.54 10.83 50.79
N PHE A 540 29.44 11.46 50.39
CA PHE A 540 28.86 12.65 51.01
C PHE A 540 27.60 12.35 51.82
N SER A 541 27.27 11.08 52.05
CA SER A 541 26.00 10.68 52.64
C SER A 541 25.68 11.44 53.94
N GLY A 542 24.49 12.02 54.04
CA GLY A 542 24.01 12.76 55.20
C GLY A 542 24.55 14.19 55.37
N MET A 543 25.29 14.73 54.39
CA MET A 543 25.83 16.09 54.47
C MET A 543 24.80 17.18 54.12
N ASP A 544 24.97 18.36 54.74
CA ASP A 544 24.27 19.57 54.37
C ASP A 544 25.07 20.32 53.29
N LEU A 545 24.58 20.24 52.05
CA LEU A 545 25.19 20.75 50.83
C LEU A 545 24.31 21.83 50.17
N ARG A 546 23.48 22.52 50.97
CA ARG A 546 22.57 23.57 50.46
C ARG A 546 23.35 24.72 49.84
N GLY A 547 22.93 25.15 48.65
CA GLY A 547 23.57 26.24 47.90
C GLY A 547 24.95 25.92 47.30
N ALA A 548 25.43 24.68 47.40
CA ALA A 548 26.75 24.29 46.88
C ALA A 548 26.81 24.37 45.33
N ASN A 549 27.96 24.76 44.79
CA ASN A 549 28.18 24.86 43.34
C ASN A 549 28.95 23.64 42.81
N PHE A 550 28.24 22.71 42.18
CA PHE A 550 28.78 21.52 41.51
C PHE A 550 28.89 21.67 39.98
N SER A 551 28.90 22.89 39.44
CA SER A 551 28.93 23.08 37.98
C SER A 551 30.18 22.43 37.34
N LYS A 552 29.98 21.66 36.26
CA LYS A 552 31.02 20.84 35.59
C LYS A 552 31.76 19.83 36.49
N ALA A 553 31.25 19.49 37.67
CA ALA A 553 31.87 18.50 38.53
C ALA A 553 31.63 17.07 38.02
N LEU A 554 32.57 16.15 38.28
CA LEU A 554 32.41 14.73 37.99
C LEU A 554 31.98 14.00 39.27
N LEU A 555 30.77 13.43 39.28
CA LEU A 555 30.16 12.75 40.43
C LEU A 555 29.77 11.30 40.07
N GLU A 556 30.53 10.66 39.17
CA GLU A 556 30.27 9.26 38.81
C GLU A 556 30.40 8.37 40.06
N CYS A 557 29.43 7.48 40.31
CA CYS A 557 29.43 6.58 41.49
C CYS A 557 29.49 7.28 42.88
N ALA A 558 29.24 8.59 42.98
CA ALA A 558 29.21 9.30 44.26
C ALA A 558 27.98 8.90 45.11
N ASP A 559 28.15 8.80 46.43
CA ASP A 559 27.06 8.59 47.39
C ASP A 559 26.62 9.94 47.98
N LEU A 560 25.45 10.40 47.54
CA LEU A 560 24.79 11.62 48.00
C LEU A 560 23.57 11.30 48.87
N SER A 561 23.41 10.08 49.36
CA SER A 561 22.23 9.65 50.12
C SER A 561 22.00 10.49 51.38
N HIS A 562 20.76 10.78 51.73
CA HIS A 562 20.39 11.56 52.92
C HIS A 562 20.92 13.01 52.97
N CYS A 563 21.47 13.53 51.86
CA CYS A 563 21.94 14.91 51.79
C CYS A 563 20.84 15.96 51.66
N GLN A 564 21.11 17.18 52.14
CA GLN A 564 20.32 18.37 51.82
C GLN A 564 21.03 19.15 50.70
N LEU A 565 20.50 19.13 49.48
CA LEU A 565 21.09 19.78 48.29
C LEU A 565 20.26 20.97 47.81
N ASP A 566 19.37 21.50 48.66
CA ASP A 566 18.46 22.58 48.26
C ASP A 566 19.26 23.81 47.76
N GLY A 567 18.90 24.33 46.59
CA GLY A 567 19.58 25.47 45.95
C GLY A 567 20.94 25.16 45.31
N ALA A 568 21.39 23.90 45.26
CA ALA A 568 22.68 23.53 44.66
C ALA A 568 22.70 23.67 43.12
N ASN A 569 23.84 24.06 42.56
CA ASN A 569 24.04 24.24 41.12
C ASN A 569 24.78 23.06 40.49
N PHE A 570 24.12 22.26 39.66
CA PHE A 570 24.67 21.11 38.94
C PHE A 570 24.85 21.36 37.42
N ARG A 571 24.95 22.61 36.98
CA ARG A 571 25.08 22.95 35.55
C ARG A 571 26.27 22.24 34.90
N GLY A 572 26.00 21.34 33.96
CA GLY A 572 27.02 20.55 33.25
C GLY A 572 27.76 19.51 34.10
N ALA A 573 27.27 19.18 35.31
CA ALA A 573 27.85 18.13 36.14
C ALA A 573 27.52 16.72 35.60
N MET A 574 28.39 15.74 35.87
CA MET A 574 28.18 14.33 35.51
C MET A 574 27.72 13.53 36.73
N LEU A 575 26.49 13.00 36.70
CA LEU A 575 25.87 12.24 37.81
C LEU A 575 25.62 10.76 37.50
N ALA A 576 26.31 10.21 36.49
CA ALA A 576 26.12 8.80 36.12
C ALA A 576 26.38 7.87 37.30
N ARG A 577 25.43 6.98 37.61
CA ARG A 577 25.54 5.98 38.69
C ARG A 577 25.70 6.57 40.10
N ALA A 578 25.39 7.86 40.32
CA ALA A 578 25.36 8.45 41.65
C ALA A 578 24.14 7.97 42.46
N GLU A 579 24.31 7.86 43.78
CA GLU A 579 23.27 7.43 44.72
C GLU A 579 22.61 8.63 45.40
N LEU A 580 21.28 8.76 45.26
CA LEU A 580 20.51 9.94 45.70
C LEU A 580 19.33 9.56 46.62
N HIS A 581 19.44 8.47 47.39
CA HIS A 581 18.34 8.02 48.25
C HIS A 581 18.06 9.03 49.36
N HIS A 582 16.78 9.33 49.65
CA HIS A 582 16.38 10.21 50.75
C HIS A 582 17.02 11.62 50.74
N THR A 583 17.31 12.16 49.56
CA THR A 583 17.91 13.50 49.39
C THR A 583 16.87 14.60 49.18
N SER A 584 17.18 15.82 49.62
CA SER A 584 16.40 17.01 49.27
C SER A 584 17.04 17.75 48.09
N LEU A 585 16.30 17.96 46.99
CA LEU A 585 16.77 18.58 45.74
C LEU A 585 15.92 19.80 45.34
N ARG A 586 15.44 20.59 46.32
CA ARG A 586 14.57 21.73 46.03
C ARG A 586 15.40 22.86 45.42
N GLU A 587 14.88 23.52 44.38
CA GLU A 587 15.53 24.71 43.78
C GLU A 587 16.96 24.45 43.21
N CYS A 588 17.31 23.19 42.91
CA CYS A 588 18.57 22.88 42.25
C CYS A 588 18.57 23.26 40.75
N ASN A 589 19.72 23.66 40.23
CA ASN A 589 19.91 23.94 38.79
C ASN A 589 20.57 22.77 38.06
N PHE A 590 19.88 22.14 37.10
CA PHE A 590 20.40 21.05 36.26
C PHE A 590 20.59 21.45 34.79
N GLU A 591 20.65 22.74 34.46
CA GLU A 591 20.79 23.19 33.07
C GLU A 591 22.02 22.57 32.39
N VAL A 592 21.80 22.00 31.20
CA VAL A 592 22.88 21.55 30.33
C VAL A 592 23.24 22.70 29.40
N GLN A 593 24.53 23.02 29.25
CA GLN A 593 24.98 24.05 28.32
C GLN A 593 24.55 23.64 26.90
N ALA A 594 23.61 24.39 26.31
CA ALA A 594 22.99 24.09 25.02
C ALA A 594 24.02 24.06 23.88
N CYS A 595 24.52 22.88 23.54
CA CYS A 595 25.21 22.60 22.29
C CYS A 595 24.25 21.84 21.35
N ARG A 596 24.20 22.31 20.10
CA ARG A 596 23.15 22.07 19.10
C ARG A 596 23.19 20.66 18.48
N TRP A 597 22.86 19.59 19.21
CA TRP A 597 22.82 18.20 18.67
C TRP A 597 21.76 17.29 19.38
N PRO A 598 21.35 16.15 18.79
CA PRO A 598 20.05 15.51 19.08
C PRO A 598 19.97 14.78 20.43
N SER A 599 19.20 15.39 21.34
CA SER A 599 18.25 14.92 22.37
C SER A 599 18.26 13.51 23.02
N ALA A 600 19.24 12.62 22.84
CA ALA A 600 19.12 11.24 23.39
C ALA A 600 20.09 10.83 24.51
N ALA A 601 21.07 11.64 24.93
CA ALA A 601 22.15 11.12 25.80
C ALA A 601 22.47 11.88 27.10
N ILE A 602 21.85 13.02 27.42
CA ILE A 602 22.35 13.88 28.52
C ILE A 602 21.24 14.30 29.48
N ALA A 603 20.82 13.34 30.30
CA ALA A 603 20.30 13.47 31.68
C ALA A 603 19.91 12.07 32.17
N ILE A 604 20.89 11.27 32.61
CA ILE A 604 20.60 9.97 33.23
C ILE A 604 20.13 10.23 34.67
N LEU A 605 18.83 10.48 34.84
CA LEU A 605 18.13 10.20 36.10
C LEU A 605 17.67 8.74 36.02
N ALA A 606 18.52 7.81 36.43
CA ALA A 606 18.10 6.44 36.64
C ALA A 606 17.04 6.43 37.76
N ALA A 607 15.84 5.98 37.40
CA ALA A 607 14.68 5.91 38.26
C ALA A 607 14.92 5.01 39.48
N HIS A 608 15.17 5.61 40.65
CA HIS A 608 14.93 5.00 41.96
C HIS A 608 14.53 6.01 43.07
N VAL A 609 14.12 7.24 42.73
CA VAL A 609 13.80 8.30 43.73
C VAL A 609 12.28 8.56 43.92
N LEU A 610 11.39 7.83 43.25
CA LEU A 610 9.94 7.96 43.49
C LEU A 610 9.45 7.04 44.62
N LYS A 611 9.88 7.30 45.87
CA LYS A 611 9.18 6.75 47.07
C LYS A 611 9.46 7.54 48.35
N THR A 612 9.35 8.87 48.33
CA THR A 612 9.20 9.66 49.56
C THR A 612 8.07 10.68 49.40
N ARG A 613 6.91 10.34 49.98
CA ARG A 613 5.76 11.25 50.15
C ARG A 613 6.15 12.39 51.09
N SER A 614 6.21 13.63 50.59
CA SER A 614 5.83 14.87 51.29
C SER A 614 6.30 16.10 50.50
N CYS A 615 5.49 16.56 49.55
CA CYS A 615 5.58 17.95 49.11
C CYS A 615 4.18 18.49 48.79
N ARG A 616 3.59 19.19 49.76
CA ARG A 616 2.38 19.99 49.55
C ARG A 616 2.76 21.31 48.88
N ARG A 617 2.87 21.30 47.55
CA ARG A 617 2.59 22.38 46.56
C ARG A 617 3.27 22.00 45.22
N PRO A 618 2.59 22.12 44.07
CA PRO A 618 3.08 21.58 42.80
C PRO A 618 4.11 22.51 42.16
N CYS A 619 5.36 22.07 42.05
CA CYS A 619 6.33 22.66 41.12
C CYS A 619 6.11 22.07 39.73
N TRP A 620 5.83 22.93 38.76
CA TRP A 620 5.59 22.59 37.37
C TRP A 620 6.91 22.16 36.72
N MET A 621 7.10 20.86 36.47
CA MET A 621 7.94 20.40 35.38
C MET A 621 7.01 19.98 34.25
N THR A 622 6.75 20.92 33.35
CA THR A 622 6.04 20.69 32.10
C THR A 622 6.81 19.66 31.29
N ALA A 623 6.16 18.55 30.98
CA ALA A 623 6.59 17.63 29.93
C ALA A 623 6.80 18.43 28.64
N CYS A 624 8.03 18.48 28.14
CA CYS A 624 8.33 19.09 26.86
C CYS A 624 7.85 18.12 25.76
N SER A 625 6.57 18.19 25.43
CA SER A 625 6.02 17.68 24.18
C SER A 625 6.52 18.58 23.05
N MET A 626 7.48 18.12 22.25
CA MET A 626 7.84 18.77 20.99
C MET A 626 7.39 17.91 19.80
N THR A 627 6.18 18.19 19.32
CA THR A 627 5.82 18.06 17.91
C THR A 627 6.64 19.05 17.07
N PRO A 628 7.12 18.69 15.87
CA PRO A 628 7.81 19.63 15.00
C PRO A 628 6.79 20.54 14.30
N ARG A 629 6.76 21.83 14.66
CA ARG A 629 6.06 22.85 13.89
C ARG A 629 7.06 23.66 13.07
N TRP A 630 7.04 23.43 11.77
CA TRP A 630 7.52 24.36 10.76
C TRP A 630 6.86 25.74 10.99
N LYS A 631 7.66 26.81 11.05
CA LYS A 631 7.17 28.17 10.83
C LYS A 631 8.02 28.82 9.76
N GLY A 632 7.43 28.91 8.57
CA GLY A 632 7.76 29.93 7.59
C GLY A 632 7.41 31.31 8.14
N CYS A 633 8.20 32.28 7.72
CA CYS A 633 8.00 33.72 7.93
C CYS A 633 6.58 34.15 7.54
N CYS A 634 5.92 34.90 8.42
CA CYS A 634 5.07 36.04 8.02
C CYS A 634 4.83 36.96 9.22
N SER A 635 5.04 38.24 8.96
CA SER A 635 5.04 39.38 9.84
C SER A 635 3.63 39.91 10.18
N GLY A 636 3.45 40.38 11.42
CA GLY A 636 2.77 41.67 11.67
C GLY A 636 1.32 41.67 12.19
N LYS A 637 1.19 41.97 13.50
CA LYS A 637 0.28 42.94 14.18
C LYS A 637 -0.50 42.39 15.39
N PRO A 638 -0.69 43.18 16.48
CA PRO A 638 -1.23 42.71 17.77
C PRO A 638 -2.68 43.16 18.04
N GLY A 639 -3.42 42.40 18.86
CA GLY A 639 -4.75 42.76 19.37
C GLY A 639 -5.31 41.82 20.45
N LEU A 640 -5.21 42.30 21.69
CA LEU A 640 -5.87 42.04 23.01
C LEU A 640 -7.38 41.58 23.03
N PRO A 641 -8.00 41.20 24.19
CA PRO A 641 -8.28 39.79 24.58
C PRO A 641 -9.76 39.49 25.03
N ALA A 642 -9.97 38.27 25.56
CA ALA A 642 -10.82 37.89 26.72
C ALA A 642 -12.13 37.08 26.52
N ALA A 643 -12.38 36.26 27.57
CA ALA A 643 -13.61 35.55 28.00
C ALA A 643 -14.06 34.33 27.16
N GLY A 644 -14.48 33.20 27.72
CA GLY A 644 -14.72 32.79 29.10
C GLY A 644 -15.42 31.42 29.16
N SER A 645 -15.27 30.75 30.30
CA SER A 645 -16.27 29.91 30.98
C SER A 645 -16.64 28.48 30.47
N ILE A 646 -16.49 27.51 31.41
CA ILE A 646 -17.40 26.40 31.76
C ILE A 646 -17.60 25.29 30.70
N GLY A 647 -17.53 23.98 30.95
CA GLY A 647 -17.35 23.15 32.14
C GLY A 647 -17.74 21.69 31.82
N ARG A 648 -16.96 20.73 32.33
CA ARG A 648 -17.26 19.31 32.73
C ARG A 648 -17.97 18.34 31.75
N CYS A 649 -17.27 17.22 31.46
CA CYS A 649 -17.68 15.81 31.69
C CYS A 649 -16.52 14.88 31.23
N SER A 650 -15.82 14.16 32.12
CA SER A 650 -16.15 12.82 32.65
C SER A 650 -16.20 11.72 31.58
N ILE A 651 -15.07 11.03 31.35
CA ILE A 651 -15.05 9.66 30.81
C ILE A 651 -14.13 8.80 31.68
N ALA A 652 -14.72 7.73 32.19
CA ALA A 652 -14.12 6.69 33.01
C ALA A 652 -13.16 5.82 32.17
N ALA A 653 -12.05 5.45 32.80
CA ALA A 653 -11.15 4.42 32.33
C ALA A 653 -11.65 3.05 32.82
N PHE A 654 -11.78 2.09 31.90
CA PHE A 654 -11.83 0.67 32.21
C PHE A 654 -10.58 0.01 31.61
N PHE A 655 -9.84 -0.69 32.47
CA PHE A 655 -8.69 -1.52 32.14
C PHE A 655 -9.13 -2.78 31.40
N LEU A 656 -8.38 -3.15 30.36
CA LEU A 656 -8.35 -4.48 29.76
C LEU A 656 -7.49 -5.42 30.61
N SER A 657 -8.05 -6.58 30.92
CA SER A 657 -7.36 -7.86 30.97
C SER A 657 -7.66 -8.59 29.68
#